data_AF-A0A916ZWP9-F1
#
_entry.id   AF-A0A916ZWP9-F1
#
_cell.length_a   1.000
_cell.length_b   1.000
_cell.length_c   1.000
_cell.angle_alpha   90.00
_cell.angle_beta   90.00
_cell.angle_gamma   90.00
#
_symmetry.space_group_name_H-M   'P 1'
#
loop_
_entity.id
_entity.type
_entity.pdbx_description
1 polymer ?
#
loop_
_entity_poly.entity_id
_entity_poly.type
_entity_poly.pdbx_seq_one_letter_code
_entity_poly.pdbx_strand_id
1 'polypeptide(L)'
;MEAGASFAEWRRLGLAARQDGRRESALAAFREATRLDAAERWNRNDIALELLALGRIDAAEGEARDLLDAAPGFAPAHRTLGLLARRRGEREAALGAFRTAATADPRDLWNRQDAAAECQALGRLDEAEADYRAVAAAGPGAHALRGLGQIARQRGAAEEALVWFEAAARLRPEDPWFALDRIAAFRALGRLAEAGGAARDLATRHSDFLPGLLERADILEASAEREAARTLLARLLVTRPDCGEAYRRLARLALHDGETATAERHLRAALAIGAGDATGAVEIRLELHQLLRRSQGPEAARPLLAEAEATLPDHPRLLLALGDDRRERGHLAEAETFYDRALAARPGFAWALIGKAAIARERGDAEPARRLYAEAIRLDPAEGFAQLELAALLRDGGDWSGAREVLATVPDASPRLRAARMAEGLVRRAAGDWPGAAAAFDAVAARFPDFVEALVEASDDWLRAGRAEEAEARLAEAERRAPDHPALLEALARRALLRDDLADAERCLARVTSLDPARLWPWLALARLRALGGAAAAGLALFDGAEARFGPRPEIALARAELLRQIGAPDEARQAIERARAAFPHHVGLRLAEAGARIEAGEWQAAEALLDAPRSGDGPAEGRRQFHLSLLAAQRWDFAEAIRRGEAAVAALPGDGWPRNRLVHAALLALDLDRAARHLDGLAALEAGASALKGKSANRSQSHYGQLLDEFRLDAEVLADLRTALAHPPGERLARLAAIVRAAPDSTAAAVQFFIERRRAARPARPAPVGSAIPPTIHQYWDEAVPPPDLQAYIASWQTLNAGFEHRLWNAASAREVLHGSPVPGALAAFDRAPEPAMKADLFRLALLFAEGGVYADADDRCLRAIAPLVGPERGFVAYQEDLGSLGNNFVAATPGHPILGRALELAVAAVNRGDADILWLATGPGLLTRAAAESLATRPEIEAGFVLLDRSEFLRFSAIHCLAAYKATERHWSRTAFGRARPQATRARSA
;
A
#
# COMPACT_ATOMS: atom_id res chain seq x y z
N MET A 1 68.07 65.87 -1.69
CA MET A 1 68.53 64.74 -0.86
C MET A 1 67.34 64.28 -0.06
N GLU A 2 66.58 63.32 -0.59
CA GLU A 2 65.48 62.69 0.15
C GLU A 2 66.08 61.71 1.16
N ALA A 3 65.73 61.89 2.44
CA ALA A 3 66.07 60.92 3.48
C ALA A 3 65.29 59.63 3.19
N GLY A 4 65.97 58.57 2.78
CA GLY A 4 65.35 57.27 2.56
C GLY A 4 64.73 56.74 3.86
N ALA A 5 63.50 56.24 3.79
CA ALA A 5 62.80 55.67 4.94
C ALA A 5 63.62 54.51 5.55
N SER A 6 63.69 54.50 6.87
CA SER A 6 64.39 53.53 7.70
C SER A 6 63.67 52.17 7.72
N PHE A 7 64.39 51.12 8.14
CA PHE A 7 63.83 49.78 8.38
C PHE A 7 62.55 49.82 9.22
N ALA A 8 62.56 50.59 10.32
CA ALA A 8 61.44 50.69 11.24
C ALA A 8 60.20 51.34 10.61
N GLU A 9 60.38 52.28 9.70
CA GLU A 9 59.30 52.95 8.97
C GLU A 9 58.65 52.00 7.96
N TRP A 10 59.46 51.27 7.18
CA TRP A 10 58.95 50.24 6.25
C TRP A 10 58.25 49.09 6.98
N ARG A 11 58.80 48.63 8.10
CA ARG A 11 58.18 47.59 8.92
C ARG A 11 56.85 48.06 9.52
N ARG A 12 56.78 49.30 10.01
CA ARG A 12 55.52 49.89 10.52
C ARG A 12 54.48 50.01 9.40
N LEU A 13 54.89 50.42 8.21
CA LEU A 13 54.01 50.48 7.03
C LEU A 13 53.48 49.09 6.65
N GLY A 14 54.34 48.07 6.65
CA GLY A 14 53.94 46.69 6.39
C GLY A 14 52.93 46.16 7.41
N LEU A 15 53.16 46.42 8.69
CA LEU A 15 52.22 46.05 9.76
C LEU A 15 50.88 46.79 9.65
N ALA A 16 50.90 48.10 9.33
CA ALA A 16 49.68 48.88 9.11
C ALA A 16 48.90 48.39 7.88
N ALA A 17 49.57 48.15 6.76
CA ALA A 17 48.95 47.60 5.56
C ALA A 17 48.35 46.20 5.78
N ARG A 18 49.01 45.37 6.61
CA ARG A 18 48.49 44.06 7.04
C ARG A 18 47.21 44.22 7.86
N GLN A 19 47.18 45.17 8.79
CA GLN A 19 45.99 45.46 9.61
C GLN A 19 44.82 45.95 8.75
N ASP A 20 45.09 46.75 7.71
CA ASP A 20 44.09 47.22 6.74
C ASP A 20 43.66 46.13 5.72
N GLY A 21 44.23 44.91 5.80
CA GLY A 21 43.94 43.83 4.84
C GLY A 21 44.59 44.01 3.45
N ARG A 22 45.45 45.02 3.26
CA ARG A 22 46.16 45.29 2.00
C ARG A 22 47.43 44.43 1.88
N ARG A 23 47.22 43.13 1.69
CA ARG A 23 48.25 42.07 1.73
C ARG A 23 49.42 42.26 0.76
N GLU A 24 49.17 42.65 -0.50
CA GLU A 24 50.25 42.93 -1.47
C GLU A 24 51.10 44.14 -1.06
N SER A 25 50.46 45.20 -0.54
CA SER A 25 51.16 46.38 -0.03
C SER A 25 51.98 46.06 1.23
N ALA A 26 51.46 45.19 2.11
CA ALA A 26 52.18 44.70 3.27
C ALA A 26 53.42 43.90 2.86
N LEU A 27 53.27 42.98 1.91
CA LEU A 27 54.37 42.19 1.36
C LEU A 27 55.47 43.08 0.75
N ALA A 28 55.09 44.10 -0.04
CA ALA A 28 56.03 45.04 -0.64
C ALA A 28 56.81 45.83 0.43
N ALA A 29 56.11 46.34 1.46
CA ALA A 29 56.73 47.09 2.54
C ALA A 29 57.67 46.20 3.41
N PHE A 30 57.30 44.94 3.67
CA PHE A 30 58.19 44.00 4.36
C PHE A 30 59.42 43.62 3.53
N ARG A 31 59.31 43.56 2.20
CA ARG A 31 60.48 43.35 1.31
C ARG A 31 61.44 44.53 1.33
N GLU A 32 60.94 45.76 1.28
CA GLU A 32 61.78 46.95 1.42
C GLU A 32 62.44 47.03 2.80
N ALA A 33 61.73 46.67 3.87
CA ALA A 33 62.34 46.52 5.19
C ALA A 33 63.46 45.46 5.17
N THR A 34 63.22 44.28 4.60
CA THR A 34 64.25 43.22 4.51
C THR A 34 65.46 43.63 3.66
N ARG A 35 65.28 44.50 2.66
CA ARG A 35 66.39 45.04 1.86
C ARG A 35 67.32 45.92 2.69
N LEU A 36 66.78 46.62 3.70
CA LEU A 36 67.53 47.49 4.61
C LEU A 36 68.18 46.71 5.76
N ASP A 37 67.56 45.62 6.20
CA ASP A 37 68.13 44.66 7.15
C ASP A 37 67.71 43.23 6.80
N ALA A 38 68.60 42.53 6.09
CA ALA A 38 68.35 41.15 5.66
C ALA A 38 68.52 40.12 6.79
N ALA A 39 69.09 40.52 7.93
CA ALA A 39 69.33 39.64 9.08
C ALA A 39 68.12 39.57 10.03
N GLU A 40 67.16 40.50 9.92
CA GLU A 40 65.98 40.55 10.79
C GLU A 40 64.96 39.43 10.45
N ARG A 41 65.06 38.33 11.21
CA ARG A 41 64.32 37.08 11.01
C ARG A 41 62.80 37.24 11.17
N TRP A 42 62.34 38.14 12.04
CA TRP A 42 60.90 38.37 12.23
C TRP A 42 60.27 38.99 10.99
N ASN A 43 60.97 39.93 10.36
CA ASN A 43 60.47 40.60 9.16
C ASN A 43 60.45 39.66 7.93
N ARG A 44 61.42 38.75 7.84
CA ARG A 44 61.41 37.67 6.84
C ARG A 44 60.27 36.66 7.08
N ASN A 45 59.97 36.30 8.32
CA ASN A 45 58.82 35.43 8.61
C ASN A 45 57.48 36.16 8.33
N ASP A 46 57.44 37.47 8.54
CA ASP A 46 56.31 38.31 8.14
C ASP A 46 56.09 38.26 6.61
N ILE A 47 57.15 38.21 5.79
CA ILE A 47 57.05 37.96 4.32
C ILE A 47 56.44 36.59 4.03
N ALA A 48 56.92 35.53 4.68
CA ALA A 48 56.42 34.17 4.47
C ALA A 48 54.92 34.05 4.82
N LEU A 49 54.47 34.70 5.90
CA LEU A 49 53.06 34.75 6.28
C LEU A 49 52.18 35.52 5.27
N GLU A 50 52.68 36.63 4.71
CA GLU A 50 51.95 37.36 3.66
C GLU A 50 51.88 36.58 2.35
N LEU A 51 52.96 35.91 1.96
CA LEU A 51 52.97 35.02 0.79
C LEU A 51 51.96 33.87 0.95
N LEU A 52 51.89 33.28 2.14
CA LEU A 52 50.87 32.27 2.48
C LEU A 52 49.46 32.86 2.40
N ALA A 53 49.22 34.04 2.96
CA ALA A 53 47.91 34.70 2.92
C ALA A 53 47.45 35.04 1.49
N LEU A 54 48.39 35.34 0.59
CA LEU A 54 48.16 35.57 -0.84
C LEU A 54 48.03 34.28 -1.66
N GLY A 55 48.15 33.10 -1.04
CA GLY A 55 48.09 31.80 -1.72
C GLY A 55 49.36 31.43 -2.49
N ARG A 56 50.47 32.16 -2.32
CA ARG A 56 51.77 31.89 -2.95
C ARG A 56 52.56 30.87 -2.11
N ILE A 57 52.02 29.65 -2.02
CA ILE A 57 52.44 28.60 -1.09
C ILE A 57 53.92 28.23 -1.26
N ASP A 58 54.39 28.00 -2.48
CA ASP A 58 55.78 27.53 -2.70
C ASP A 58 56.81 28.62 -2.37
N ALA A 59 56.48 29.88 -2.65
CA ALA A 59 57.33 31.02 -2.28
C ALA A 59 57.36 31.24 -0.76
N ALA A 60 56.23 31.08 -0.08
CA ALA A 60 56.15 31.15 1.38
C ALA A 60 56.96 30.03 2.06
N GLU A 61 56.89 28.83 1.49
CA GLU A 61 57.63 27.67 1.98
C GLU A 61 59.14 27.82 1.75
N GLY A 62 59.56 28.35 0.60
CA GLY A 62 60.96 28.70 0.33
C GLY A 62 61.51 29.66 1.38
N GLU A 63 60.82 30.78 1.63
CA GLU A 63 61.26 31.76 2.64
C GLU A 63 61.28 31.19 4.06
N ALA A 64 60.32 30.34 4.42
CA ALA A 64 60.29 29.69 5.73
C ALA A 64 61.43 28.66 5.90
N ARG A 65 61.76 27.90 4.85
CA ARG A 65 62.90 26.95 4.88
C ARG A 65 64.24 27.68 4.90
N ASP A 66 64.42 28.70 4.07
CA ASP A 66 65.64 29.52 4.05
C ASP A 66 65.88 30.18 5.43
N LEU A 67 64.81 30.55 6.13
CA LEU A 67 64.89 31.05 7.51
C LEU A 67 65.35 29.99 8.49
N LEU A 68 64.91 28.74 8.33
CA LEU A 68 65.29 27.62 9.19
C LEU A 68 66.70 27.10 8.91
N ASP A 69 67.17 27.20 7.67
CA ASP A 69 68.57 26.91 7.32
C ASP A 69 69.51 27.90 8.02
N ALA A 70 69.13 29.18 8.06
CA ALA A 70 69.88 30.22 8.76
C ALA A 70 69.68 30.22 10.29
N ALA A 71 68.54 29.74 10.78
CA ALA A 71 68.17 29.71 12.20
C ALA A 71 67.26 28.52 12.53
N PRO A 72 67.83 27.31 12.75
CA PRO A 72 67.03 26.09 12.93
C PRO A 72 66.06 26.10 14.12
N GLY A 73 66.35 26.90 15.15
CA GLY A 73 65.51 27.07 16.35
C GLY A 73 64.48 28.20 16.26
N PHE A 74 64.27 28.81 15.10
CA PHE A 74 63.34 29.94 14.96
C PHE A 74 61.88 29.45 14.90
N ALA A 75 61.25 29.37 16.09
CA ALA A 75 59.88 28.87 16.26
C ALA A 75 58.83 29.46 15.29
N PRO A 76 58.83 30.77 14.98
CA PRO A 76 57.86 31.35 14.04
C PRO A 76 57.91 30.73 12.63
N ALA A 77 59.10 30.35 12.13
CA ALA A 77 59.23 29.74 10.81
C ALA A 77 58.71 28.29 10.80
N HIS A 78 58.95 27.52 11.87
CA HIS A 78 58.32 26.20 12.06
C HIS A 78 56.80 26.30 12.12
N ARG A 79 56.26 27.31 12.82
CA ARG A 79 54.82 27.57 12.85
C ARG A 79 54.28 27.90 11.45
N THR A 80 54.98 28.71 10.67
CA THR A 80 54.61 29.04 9.28
C THR A 80 54.60 27.80 8.38
N LEU A 81 55.59 26.89 8.52
CA LEU A 81 55.56 25.58 7.84
C LEU A 81 54.35 24.73 8.25
N GLY A 82 53.97 24.76 9.53
CA GLY A 82 52.76 24.08 10.01
C GLY A 82 51.48 24.64 9.38
N LEU A 83 51.37 25.97 9.25
CA LEU A 83 50.24 26.62 8.56
C LEU A 83 50.21 26.29 7.06
N LEU A 84 51.36 26.20 6.41
CA LEU A 84 51.49 25.78 5.01
C LEU A 84 51.02 24.32 4.81
N ALA A 85 51.50 23.40 5.63
CA ALA A 85 51.08 21.99 5.61
C ALA A 85 49.57 21.84 5.89
N ARG A 86 49.04 22.59 6.87
CA ARG A 86 47.59 22.66 7.16
C ARG A 86 46.80 23.10 5.94
N ARG A 87 47.29 24.11 5.19
CA ARG A 87 46.63 24.61 3.96
C ARG A 87 46.66 23.60 2.82
N ARG A 88 47.69 22.75 2.74
CA ARG A 88 47.79 21.63 1.79
C ARG A 88 46.99 20.39 2.20
N GLY A 89 46.43 20.36 3.42
CA GLY A 89 45.71 19.22 3.97
C GLY A 89 46.61 18.14 4.58
N GLU A 90 47.90 18.40 4.71
CA GLU A 90 48.92 17.49 5.24
C GLU A 90 48.95 17.56 6.78
N ARG A 91 47.88 17.09 7.43
CA ARG A 91 47.65 17.28 8.88
C ARG A 91 48.75 16.73 9.79
N GLU A 92 49.33 15.57 9.48
CA GLU A 92 50.45 15.02 10.26
C GLU A 92 51.74 15.83 10.13
N ALA A 93 52.02 16.35 8.92
CA ALA A 93 53.15 17.25 8.71
C ALA A 93 52.94 18.59 9.44
N ALA A 94 51.71 19.11 9.43
CA ALA A 94 51.31 20.30 10.17
C ALA A 94 51.52 20.11 11.68
N LEU A 95 51.05 18.98 12.23
CA LEU A 95 51.22 18.63 13.63
C LEU A 95 52.71 18.57 14.01
N GLY A 96 53.55 17.93 13.20
CA GLY A 96 54.99 17.85 13.41
C GLY A 96 55.66 19.22 13.45
N ALA A 97 55.30 20.11 12.52
CA ALA A 97 55.83 21.47 12.45
C ALA A 97 55.37 22.33 13.65
N PHE A 98 54.10 22.25 14.07
CA PHE A 98 53.61 22.96 15.26
C PHE A 98 54.24 22.45 16.56
N ARG A 99 54.46 21.14 16.70
CA ARG A 99 55.19 20.57 17.86
C ARG A 99 56.65 21.03 17.91
N THR A 100 57.29 21.13 16.74
CA THR A 100 58.65 21.66 16.64
C THR A 100 58.68 23.13 17.04
N ALA A 101 57.73 23.94 16.56
CA ALA A 101 57.56 25.33 16.97
C ALA A 101 57.31 25.47 18.48
N ALA A 102 56.45 24.63 19.06
CA ALA A 102 56.14 24.63 20.50
C ALA A 102 57.34 24.20 21.37
N THR A 103 58.23 23.35 20.83
CA THR A 103 59.48 22.97 21.51
C THR A 103 60.52 24.09 21.43
N ALA A 104 60.59 24.77 20.29
CA ALA A 104 61.54 25.86 20.05
C ALA A 104 61.20 27.14 20.83
N ASP A 105 59.91 27.46 21.03
CA ASP A 105 59.47 28.50 21.97
C ASP A 105 58.29 28.00 22.83
N PRO A 106 58.58 27.39 24.00
CA PRO A 106 57.55 26.87 24.89
C PRO A 106 56.65 27.93 25.53
N ARG A 107 57.02 29.22 25.44
CA ARG A 107 56.22 30.32 26.01
C ARG A 107 55.15 30.82 25.04
N ASP A 108 55.31 30.56 23.75
CA ASP A 108 54.29 30.88 22.75
C ASP A 108 53.21 29.79 22.72
N LEU A 109 52.17 30.01 23.52
CA LEU A 109 51.06 29.08 23.67
C LEU A 109 50.27 28.87 22.36
N TRP A 110 50.40 29.76 21.35
CA TRP A 110 49.75 29.58 20.06
C TRP A 110 50.26 28.34 19.32
N ASN A 111 51.56 28.02 19.43
CA ASN A 111 52.14 26.84 18.80
C ASN A 111 51.55 25.55 19.37
N ARG A 112 51.41 25.49 20.70
CA ARG A 112 50.81 24.36 21.39
C ARG A 112 49.31 24.24 21.11
N GLN A 113 48.61 25.36 21.00
CA GLN A 113 47.20 25.39 20.62
C GLN A 113 46.97 24.94 19.16
N ASP A 114 47.84 25.35 18.23
CA ASP A 114 47.78 24.92 16.83
C ASP A 114 48.08 23.42 16.70
N ALA A 115 49.02 22.87 17.49
CA ALA A 115 49.26 21.43 17.58
C ALA A 115 48.04 20.67 18.14
N ALA A 116 47.41 21.18 19.20
CA ALA A 116 46.20 20.60 19.77
C ALA A 116 45.05 20.54 18.76
N ALA A 117 44.88 21.59 17.94
CA ALA A 117 43.88 21.64 16.88
C ALA A 117 44.10 20.56 15.80
N GLU A 118 45.36 20.29 15.43
CA GLU A 118 45.68 19.20 14.49
C GLU A 118 45.46 17.83 15.11
N CYS A 119 45.86 17.62 16.38
CA CYS A 119 45.55 16.38 17.10
C CYS A 119 44.03 16.12 17.12
N GLN A 120 43.22 17.14 17.37
CA GLN A 120 41.76 17.03 17.33
C GLN A 120 41.26 16.67 15.94
N ALA A 121 41.76 17.32 14.88
CA ALA A 121 41.38 17.04 13.50
C ALA A 121 41.79 15.64 13.01
N LEU A 122 42.84 15.06 13.60
CA LEU A 122 43.31 13.68 13.37
C LEU A 122 42.57 12.64 14.23
N GLY A 123 41.64 13.05 15.10
CA GLY A 123 40.91 12.16 16.02
C GLY A 123 41.70 11.73 17.26
N ARG A 124 42.88 12.32 17.51
CA ARG A 124 43.75 12.08 18.67
C ARG A 124 43.28 12.93 19.86
N LEU A 125 42.07 12.67 20.34
CA LEU A 125 41.36 13.55 21.27
C LEU A 125 42.05 13.68 22.63
N ASP A 126 42.65 12.60 23.15
CA ASP A 126 43.34 12.61 24.45
C ASP A 126 44.58 13.53 24.43
N GLU A 127 45.34 13.48 23.33
CA GLU A 127 46.52 14.34 23.14
C GLU A 127 46.11 15.81 22.96
N ALA A 128 45.07 16.07 22.14
CA ALA A 128 44.54 17.41 21.95
C ALA A 128 44.05 18.04 23.25
N GLU A 129 43.35 17.26 24.08
CA GLU A 129 42.84 17.69 25.37
C GLU A 129 43.97 18.02 26.35
N ALA A 130 45.01 17.17 26.42
CA ALA A 130 46.17 17.42 27.26
C ALA A 130 46.86 18.74 26.88
N ASP A 131 47.03 19.00 25.58
CA ASP A 131 47.64 20.24 25.10
C ASP A 131 46.74 21.47 25.31
N TYR A 132 45.43 21.37 25.08
CA TYR A 132 44.50 22.46 25.38
C TYR A 132 44.41 22.77 26.88
N ARG A 133 44.43 21.75 27.77
CA ARG A 133 44.48 21.96 29.23
C ARG A 133 45.77 22.63 29.66
N ALA A 134 46.91 22.23 29.07
CA ALA A 134 48.19 22.86 29.37
C ALA A 134 48.22 24.33 28.93
N VAL A 135 47.65 24.66 27.76
CA VAL A 135 47.48 26.05 27.32
C VAL A 135 46.59 26.82 28.30
N ALA A 136 45.43 26.27 28.67
CA ALA A 136 44.49 26.90 29.60
C ALA A 136 45.08 27.12 31.01
N ALA A 137 45.96 26.22 31.48
CA ALA A 137 46.64 26.33 32.77
C ALA A 137 47.75 27.39 32.79
N ALA A 138 48.44 27.61 31.67
CA ALA A 138 49.45 28.65 31.53
C ALA A 138 48.84 30.06 31.35
N GLY A 139 47.60 30.13 30.88
CA GLY A 139 46.79 31.35 30.85
C GLY A 139 45.43 31.10 30.18
N PRO A 140 44.37 31.83 30.55
CA PRO A 140 43.05 31.61 29.97
C PRO A 140 43.03 32.04 28.49
N GLY A 141 43.09 31.08 27.57
CA GLY A 141 42.95 31.29 26.12
C GLY A 141 41.56 30.87 25.63
N ALA A 142 40.78 31.80 25.08
CA ALA A 142 39.42 31.53 24.62
C ALA A 142 39.34 30.41 23.57
N HIS A 143 40.31 30.31 22.66
CA HIS A 143 40.38 29.24 21.65
C HIS A 143 40.74 27.87 22.24
N ALA A 144 41.61 27.82 23.25
CA ALA A 144 41.92 26.57 23.96
C ALA A 144 40.72 26.05 24.76
N LEU A 145 40.01 26.94 25.47
CA LEU A 145 38.77 26.60 26.17
C LEU A 145 37.68 26.15 25.19
N ARG A 146 37.54 26.82 24.04
CA ARG A 146 36.65 26.38 22.95
C ARG A 146 37.03 24.97 22.46
N GLY A 147 38.32 24.67 22.31
CA GLY A 147 38.83 23.34 21.95
C GLY A 147 38.45 22.26 22.97
N LEU A 148 38.62 22.54 24.28
CA LEU A 148 38.15 21.65 25.36
C LEU A 148 36.63 21.41 25.29
N GLY A 149 35.85 22.47 25.05
CA GLY A 149 34.40 22.35 24.87
C GLY A 149 34.02 21.48 23.68
N GLN A 150 34.75 21.57 22.56
CA GLN A 150 34.52 20.73 21.39
C GLN A 150 34.87 19.26 21.64
N ILE A 151 35.97 18.98 22.34
CA ILE A 151 36.37 17.61 22.72
C ILE A 151 35.32 17.01 23.67
N ALA A 152 34.90 17.75 24.70
CA ALA A 152 33.84 17.32 25.61
C ALA A 152 32.55 16.99 24.86
N ARG A 153 32.16 17.85 23.89
CA ARG A 153 31.00 17.60 23.02
C ARG A 153 31.17 16.34 22.16
N GLN A 154 32.34 16.11 21.57
CA GLN A 154 32.64 14.91 20.77
C GLN A 154 32.56 13.62 21.60
N ARG A 155 32.82 13.69 22.91
CA ARG A 155 32.68 12.57 23.85
C ARG A 155 31.28 12.45 24.49
N GLY A 156 30.34 13.31 24.13
CA GLY A 156 28.98 13.31 24.70
C GLY A 156 28.88 13.94 26.09
N ALA A 157 29.93 14.58 26.60
CA ALA A 157 29.93 15.29 27.89
C ALA A 157 29.37 16.71 27.73
N ALA A 158 28.07 16.83 27.49
CA ALA A 158 27.42 18.10 27.12
C ALA A 158 27.48 19.19 28.22
N GLU A 159 27.36 18.81 29.49
CA GLU A 159 27.47 19.76 30.62
C GLU A 159 28.90 20.30 30.77
N GLU A 160 29.90 19.43 30.63
CA GLU A 160 31.31 19.85 30.63
C GLU A 160 31.61 20.77 29.45
N ALA A 161 31.07 20.45 28.27
CA ALA A 161 31.21 21.30 27.09
C ALA A 161 30.66 22.70 27.31
N LEU A 162 29.49 22.83 27.95
CA LEU A 162 28.90 24.12 28.29
C LEU A 162 29.81 24.94 29.21
N VAL A 163 30.39 24.34 30.26
CA VAL A 163 31.32 25.02 31.18
C VAL A 163 32.49 25.66 30.41
N TRP A 164 33.07 24.90 29.47
CA TRP A 164 34.19 25.38 28.67
C TRP A 164 33.78 26.48 27.68
N PHE A 165 32.65 26.34 27.00
CA PHE A 165 32.15 27.37 26.08
C PHE A 165 31.74 28.65 26.80
N GLU A 166 31.15 28.56 27.99
CA GLU A 166 30.87 29.72 28.82
C GLU A 166 32.15 30.46 29.24
N ALA A 167 33.19 29.71 29.65
CA ALA A 167 34.47 30.29 29.98
C ALA A 167 35.11 31.00 28.78
N ALA A 168 35.06 30.40 27.59
CA ALA A 168 35.53 31.01 26.35
C ALA A 168 34.76 32.30 26.01
N ALA A 169 33.42 32.28 26.09
CA ALA A 169 32.57 33.43 25.81
C ALA A 169 32.75 34.59 26.80
N ARG A 170 33.09 34.29 28.08
CA ARG A 170 33.41 35.33 29.08
C ARG A 170 34.73 36.05 28.80
N LEU A 171 35.71 35.37 28.21
CA LEU A 171 37.02 35.97 27.91
C LEU A 171 37.00 36.87 26.67
N ARG A 172 36.14 36.58 25.70
CA ARG A 172 35.99 37.33 24.44
C ARG A 172 34.51 37.63 24.17
N PRO A 173 33.86 38.49 24.99
CA PRO A 173 32.43 38.77 24.89
C PRO A 173 32.01 39.54 23.63
N GLU A 174 32.97 40.11 22.90
CA GLU A 174 32.81 40.85 21.66
C GLU A 174 32.83 39.98 20.40
N ASP A 175 33.37 38.76 20.48
CA ASP A 175 33.41 37.83 19.35
C ASP A 175 32.16 36.94 19.35
N PRO A 176 31.25 37.09 18.36
CA PRO A 176 29.97 36.40 18.34
C PRO A 176 30.10 34.88 18.19
N TRP A 177 31.24 34.35 17.73
CA TRP A 177 31.44 32.91 17.57
C TRP A 177 31.49 32.16 18.90
N PHE A 178 32.12 32.71 19.93
CA PHE A 178 32.13 32.07 21.25
C PHE A 178 30.74 32.11 21.91
N ALA A 179 30.00 33.20 21.69
CA ALA A 179 28.61 33.29 22.14
C ALA A 179 27.72 32.25 21.44
N LEU A 180 27.93 32.02 20.14
CA LEU A 180 27.22 30.99 19.36
C LEU A 180 27.50 29.58 19.86
N ASP A 181 28.76 29.22 20.14
CA ASP A 181 29.10 27.90 20.68
C ASP A 181 28.43 27.64 22.04
N ARG A 182 28.37 28.67 22.90
CA ARG A 182 27.64 28.61 24.18
C ARG A 182 26.13 28.41 23.97
N ILE A 183 25.52 29.15 23.04
CA ILE A 183 24.09 29.01 22.71
C ILE A 183 23.79 27.58 22.21
N ALA A 184 24.62 27.06 21.31
CA ALA A 184 24.48 25.70 20.79
C ALA A 184 24.62 24.64 21.90
N ALA A 185 25.48 24.88 22.89
CA ALA A 185 25.62 23.99 24.06
C ALA A 185 24.37 24.00 24.96
N PHE A 186 23.76 25.17 25.24
CA PHE A 186 22.47 25.23 25.94
C PHE A 186 21.37 24.46 25.20
N ARG A 187 21.28 24.63 23.88
CA ARG A 187 20.30 23.91 23.06
C ARG A 187 20.52 22.40 23.08
N ALA A 188 21.77 21.94 22.97
CA ALA A 188 22.11 20.52 23.04
C ALA A 188 21.74 19.87 24.39
N LEU A 189 21.74 20.65 25.48
CA LEU A 189 21.28 20.24 26.81
C LEU A 189 19.76 20.35 27.01
N GLY A 190 19.00 20.79 26.00
CA GLY A 190 17.56 21.04 26.13
C GLY A 190 17.21 22.28 26.97
N ARG A 191 18.20 23.11 27.32
CA ARG A 191 18.04 24.35 28.10
C ARG A 191 17.56 25.49 27.20
N LEU A 192 16.40 25.30 26.58
CA LEU A 192 15.87 26.16 25.50
C LEU A 192 15.61 27.61 25.95
N ALA A 193 15.18 27.83 27.19
CA ALA A 193 14.95 29.18 27.72
C ALA A 193 16.25 30.01 27.78
N GLU A 194 17.35 29.40 28.24
CA GLU A 194 18.65 30.06 28.34
C GLU A 194 19.29 30.25 26.96
N ALA A 195 19.17 29.25 26.09
CA ALA A 195 19.57 29.35 24.69
C ALA A 195 18.83 30.51 24.00
N GLY A 196 17.51 30.62 24.21
CA GLY A 196 16.67 31.65 23.61
C GLY A 196 17.00 33.06 24.09
N GLY A 197 17.24 33.23 25.39
CA GLY A 197 17.73 34.50 25.96
C GLY A 197 19.08 34.91 25.36
N ALA A 198 20.05 33.99 25.38
CA ALA A 198 21.39 34.23 24.84
C ALA A 198 21.40 34.51 23.33
N ALA A 199 20.56 33.82 22.55
CA ALA A 199 20.44 34.02 21.11
C ALA A 199 19.75 35.36 20.77
N ARG A 200 18.79 35.80 21.58
CA ARG A 200 18.19 37.14 21.46
C ARG A 200 19.26 38.22 21.70
N ASP A 201 20.04 38.09 22.77
CA ASP A 201 21.10 39.06 23.10
C ASP A 201 22.19 39.12 22.04
N LEU A 202 22.58 37.96 21.48
CA LEU A 202 23.53 37.89 20.37
C LEU A 202 22.99 38.61 19.12
N ALA A 203 21.74 38.34 18.75
CA ALA A 203 21.09 38.98 17.61
C ALA A 203 20.89 40.50 17.80
N THR A 204 20.71 40.98 19.03
CA THR A 204 20.62 42.42 19.33
C THR A 204 21.97 43.11 19.22
N ARG A 205 23.06 42.48 19.68
CA ARG A 205 24.42 43.06 19.63
C ARG A 205 25.06 42.94 18.25
N HIS A 206 24.70 41.91 17.48
CA HIS A 206 25.25 41.61 16.17
C HIS A 206 24.12 41.30 15.18
N SER A 207 23.38 42.33 14.77
CA SER A 207 22.19 42.21 13.91
C SER A 207 22.45 41.57 12.55
N ASP A 208 23.69 41.64 12.06
CA ASP A 208 24.06 41.13 10.73
C ASP A 208 24.79 39.77 10.81
N PHE A 209 24.95 39.21 12.02
CA PHE A 209 25.61 37.92 12.22
C PHE A 209 24.67 36.76 11.88
N LEU A 210 24.65 36.40 10.59
CA LEU A 210 23.77 35.37 10.03
C LEU A 210 23.76 34.04 10.82
N PRO A 211 24.90 33.46 11.24
CA PRO A 211 24.88 32.22 12.04
C PRO A 211 24.08 32.35 13.34
N GLY A 212 24.17 33.49 14.04
CA GLY A 212 23.41 33.75 15.27
C GLY A 212 21.91 33.93 15.01
N LEU A 213 21.53 34.54 13.90
CA LEU A 213 20.11 34.68 13.50
C LEU A 213 19.49 33.33 13.13
N LEU A 214 20.23 32.47 12.42
CA LEU A 214 19.77 31.12 12.06
C LEU A 214 19.67 30.23 13.30
N GLU A 215 20.65 30.28 14.22
CA GLU A 215 20.57 29.52 15.48
C GLU A 215 19.39 30.01 16.35
N ARG A 216 19.13 31.32 16.37
CA ARG A 216 17.94 31.87 17.05
C ARG A 216 16.64 31.33 16.44
N ALA A 217 16.54 31.28 15.11
CA ALA A 217 15.38 30.69 14.45
C ALA A 217 15.21 29.21 14.84
N ASP A 218 16.30 28.44 14.89
CA ASP A 218 16.28 27.03 15.31
C ASP A 218 15.78 26.84 16.75
N ILE A 219 16.18 27.72 17.67
CA ILE A 219 15.73 27.69 19.06
C ILE A 219 14.24 28.04 19.17
N LEU A 220 13.76 29.02 18.41
CA LEU A 220 12.34 29.36 18.36
C LEU A 220 11.51 28.20 17.81
N GLU A 221 12.01 27.51 16.76
CA GLU A 221 11.41 26.28 16.24
C GLU A 221 11.36 25.19 17.32
N ALA A 222 12.48 24.92 18.00
CA ALA A 222 12.58 23.91 19.07
C ALA A 222 11.71 24.23 20.30
N SER A 223 11.47 25.51 20.57
CA SER A 223 10.61 26.00 21.68
C SER A 223 9.13 26.08 21.29
N ALA A 224 8.76 25.60 20.09
CA ALA A 224 7.41 25.71 19.52
C ALA A 224 6.90 27.15 19.33
N GLU A 225 7.78 28.15 19.32
CA GLU A 225 7.48 29.57 19.06
C GLU A 225 7.47 29.87 17.54
N ARG A 226 6.62 29.16 16.80
CA ARG A 226 6.67 29.11 15.32
C ARG A 226 6.45 30.46 14.65
N GLU A 227 5.53 31.27 15.15
CA GLU A 227 5.24 32.59 14.58
C GLU A 227 6.43 33.56 14.73
N ALA A 228 7.13 33.47 15.87
CA ALA A 228 8.33 34.25 16.10
C ALA A 228 9.48 33.81 15.19
N ALA A 229 9.65 32.50 14.99
CA ALA A 229 10.61 31.95 14.03
C ALA A 229 10.30 32.42 12.60
N ARG A 230 9.04 32.31 12.17
CA ARG A 230 8.57 32.76 10.84
C ARG A 230 8.83 34.25 10.64
N THR A 231 8.48 35.08 11.61
CA THR A 231 8.70 36.53 11.56
C THR A 231 10.19 36.87 11.46
N LEU A 232 11.04 36.20 12.24
CA LEU A 232 12.49 36.39 12.21
C LEU A 232 13.07 36.02 10.84
N LEU A 233 12.71 34.85 10.31
CA LEU A 233 13.17 34.36 9.00
C LEU A 233 12.67 35.25 7.85
N ALA A 234 11.42 35.70 7.90
CA ALA A 234 10.86 36.62 6.90
C ALA A 234 11.59 37.97 6.91
N ARG A 235 11.88 38.54 8.09
CA ARG A 235 12.69 39.78 8.21
C ARG A 235 14.11 39.59 7.71
N LEU A 236 14.73 38.45 8.02
CA LEU A 236 16.06 38.11 7.52
C LEU A 236 16.08 38.13 5.99
N LEU A 237 15.09 37.52 5.33
CA LEU A 237 15.00 37.47 3.87
C LEU A 237 14.77 38.84 3.21
N VAL A 238 14.20 39.83 3.92
CA VAL A 238 14.13 41.21 3.41
C VAL A 238 15.52 41.82 3.25
N THR A 239 16.42 41.53 4.20
CA THR A 239 17.80 42.06 4.20
C THR A 239 18.80 41.15 3.45
N ARG A 240 18.52 39.85 3.40
CA ARG A 240 19.38 38.78 2.88
C ARG A 240 18.54 37.80 2.05
N PRO A 241 18.08 38.20 0.87
CA PRO A 241 17.30 37.32 -0.02
C PRO A 241 18.13 36.14 -0.57
N ASP A 242 19.46 36.17 -0.38
CA ASP A 242 20.42 35.13 -0.73
C ASP A 242 20.54 34.00 0.32
N CYS A 243 19.73 34.01 1.38
CA CYS A 243 19.81 33.01 2.44
C CYS A 243 18.94 31.77 2.14
N GLY A 244 19.49 30.80 1.41
CA GLY A 244 18.79 29.54 1.08
C GLY A 244 18.33 28.74 2.31
N GLU A 245 19.10 28.74 3.40
CA GLU A 245 18.74 28.05 4.65
C GLU A 245 17.50 28.67 5.32
N ALA A 246 17.32 30.00 5.24
CA ALA A 246 16.13 30.64 5.76
C ALA A 246 14.86 30.23 4.99
N TYR A 247 14.95 30.11 3.66
CA TYR A 247 13.88 29.54 2.84
C TYR A 247 13.58 28.08 3.21
N ARG A 248 14.61 27.24 3.37
CA ARG A 248 14.42 25.83 3.77
C ARG A 248 13.72 25.71 5.12
N ARG A 249 14.07 26.55 6.10
CA ARG A 249 13.40 26.59 7.42
C ARG A 249 11.96 27.07 7.34
N LEU A 250 11.69 28.11 6.56
CA LEU A 250 10.31 28.54 6.25
C LEU A 250 9.50 27.44 5.59
N ALA A 251 10.12 26.62 4.74
CA ALA A 251 9.44 25.46 4.16
C ALA A 251 9.06 24.42 5.23
N ARG A 252 9.95 24.11 6.18
CA ARG A 252 9.63 23.20 7.30
C ARG A 252 8.50 23.73 8.18
N LEU A 253 8.49 25.03 8.46
CA LEU A 253 7.39 25.69 9.18
C LEU A 253 6.07 25.56 8.40
N ALA A 254 6.08 25.92 7.12
CA ALA A 254 4.92 25.78 6.24
C ALA A 254 4.40 24.33 6.17
N LEU A 255 5.30 23.33 6.14
CA LEU A 255 4.92 21.91 6.19
C LEU A 255 4.23 21.54 7.49
N HIS A 256 4.70 22.08 8.61
CA HIS A 256 4.07 21.86 9.90
C HIS A 256 2.63 22.40 9.93
N ASP A 257 2.39 23.53 9.27
CA ASP A 257 1.07 24.17 9.18
C ASP A 257 0.19 23.57 8.07
N GLY A 258 0.66 22.55 7.35
CA GLY A 258 -0.06 21.93 6.23
C GLY A 258 -0.03 22.74 4.92
N GLU A 259 0.71 23.85 4.87
CA GLU A 259 0.84 24.74 3.71
C GLU A 259 1.82 24.19 2.67
N THR A 260 1.45 23.07 2.06
CA THR A 260 2.26 22.30 1.09
C THR A 260 2.77 23.17 -0.08
N ALA A 261 1.91 24.03 -0.64
CA ALA A 261 2.28 24.89 -1.77
C ALA A 261 3.28 25.99 -1.37
N THR A 262 3.12 26.56 -0.16
CA THR A 262 4.06 27.53 0.40
C THR A 262 5.43 26.88 0.64
N ALA A 263 5.43 25.66 1.20
CA ALA A 263 6.64 24.88 1.42
C ALA A 263 7.38 24.56 0.12
N GLU A 264 6.66 24.11 -0.92
CA GLU A 264 7.25 23.85 -2.23
C GLU A 264 7.93 25.09 -2.80
N ARG A 265 7.24 26.24 -2.76
CA ARG A 265 7.79 27.52 -3.24
C ARG A 265 9.07 27.88 -2.51
N HIS A 266 9.10 27.70 -1.19
CA HIS A 266 10.28 27.98 -0.38
C HIS A 266 11.44 27.00 -0.66
N LEU A 267 11.19 25.70 -0.81
CA LEU A 267 12.24 24.74 -1.20
C LEU A 267 12.81 25.02 -2.60
N ARG A 268 11.97 25.40 -3.56
CA ARG A 268 12.43 25.80 -4.90
C ARG A 268 13.25 27.09 -4.86
N ALA A 269 12.86 28.06 -4.03
CA ALA A 269 13.65 29.27 -3.82
C ALA A 269 15.01 28.95 -3.18
N ALA A 270 15.03 28.10 -2.15
CA ALA A 270 16.26 27.64 -1.51
C ALA A 270 17.21 26.95 -2.51
N LEU A 271 16.66 26.12 -3.42
CA LEU A 271 17.43 25.46 -4.46
C LEU A 271 17.96 26.44 -5.52
N ALA A 272 17.15 27.41 -5.93
CA ALA A 272 17.52 28.41 -6.95
C ALA A 272 18.63 29.37 -6.48
N ILE A 273 18.63 29.71 -5.20
CA ILE A 273 19.65 30.57 -4.58
C ILE A 273 21.00 29.84 -4.44
N GLY A 274 20.98 28.50 -4.39
CA GLY A 274 22.15 27.66 -4.18
C GLY A 274 22.38 27.37 -2.70
N ALA A 275 22.60 26.11 -2.36
CA ALA A 275 22.72 25.65 -0.97
C ALA A 275 24.10 25.91 -0.33
N GLY A 276 24.95 26.73 -0.96
CA GLY A 276 26.34 26.94 -0.56
C GLY A 276 27.29 25.80 -0.94
N ASP A 277 26.82 24.56 -1.02
CA ASP A 277 27.57 23.38 -1.47
C ASP A 277 26.70 22.33 -2.18
N ALA A 278 27.33 21.30 -2.77
CA ALA A 278 26.65 20.23 -3.50
C ALA A 278 25.78 19.35 -2.60
N THR A 279 26.20 19.13 -1.35
CA THR A 279 25.47 18.31 -0.36
C THR A 279 24.15 18.96 0.02
N GLY A 280 24.16 20.25 0.36
CA GLY A 280 22.95 21.00 0.68
C GLY A 280 21.97 21.04 -0.49
N ALA A 281 22.47 21.13 -1.73
CA ALA A 281 21.62 21.12 -2.92
C ALA A 281 20.92 19.76 -3.10
N VAL A 282 21.62 18.65 -2.84
CA VAL A 282 21.03 17.31 -2.83
C VAL A 282 20.03 17.14 -1.69
N GLU A 283 20.33 17.61 -0.48
CA GLU A 283 19.40 17.54 0.66
C GLU A 283 18.09 18.31 0.41
N ILE A 284 18.16 19.52 -0.16
CA ILE A 284 16.97 20.29 -0.54
C ILE A 284 16.17 19.56 -1.63
N ARG A 285 16.85 18.96 -2.63
CA ARG A 285 16.17 18.15 -3.66
C ARG A 285 15.48 16.93 -3.06
N LEU A 286 16.07 16.27 -2.07
CA LEU A 286 15.46 15.12 -1.39
C LEU A 286 14.25 15.54 -0.55
N GLU A 287 14.30 16.68 0.13
CA GLU A 287 13.14 17.24 0.84
C GLU A 287 12.02 17.63 -0.13
N LEU A 288 12.35 18.30 -1.24
CA LEU A 288 11.38 18.64 -2.28
C LEU A 288 10.83 17.38 -2.95
N HIS A 289 11.65 16.36 -3.19
CA HIS A 289 11.22 15.07 -3.71
C HIS A 289 10.19 14.42 -2.77
N GLN A 290 10.46 14.37 -1.46
CA GLN A 290 9.51 13.82 -0.49
C GLN A 290 8.20 14.62 -0.46
N LEU A 291 8.27 15.95 -0.57
CA LEU A 291 7.11 16.82 -0.63
C LEU A 291 6.26 16.55 -1.88
N LEU A 292 6.88 16.61 -3.07
CA LEU A 292 6.21 16.37 -4.35
C LEU A 292 5.66 14.95 -4.44
N ARG A 293 6.38 13.96 -3.90
CA ARG A 293 5.94 12.57 -3.87
C ARG A 293 4.63 12.41 -3.11
N ARG A 294 4.45 13.16 -2.00
CA ARG A 294 3.21 13.18 -1.22
C ARG A 294 2.10 13.99 -1.91
N SER A 295 2.40 15.18 -2.41
CA SER A 295 1.39 16.09 -2.95
C SER A 295 0.96 15.76 -4.38
N GLN A 296 1.93 15.49 -5.26
CA GLN A 296 1.75 15.32 -6.72
C GLN A 296 1.92 13.86 -7.18
N GLY A 297 2.57 13.02 -6.37
CA GLY A 297 2.80 11.60 -6.65
C GLY A 297 4.27 11.27 -7.00
N PRO A 298 4.68 9.99 -6.92
CA PRO A 298 6.07 9.57 -7.15
C PRO A 298 6.61 9.92 -8.54
N GLU A 299 5.79 9.82 -9.60
CA GLU A 299 6.24 10.11 -10.98
C GLU A 299 6.64 11.58 -11.15
N ALA A 300 5.86 12.51 -10.61
CA ALA A 300 6.16 13.94 -10.65
C ALA A 300 7.43 14.30 -9.84
N ALA A 301 7.76 13.53 -8.81
CA ALA A 301 8.91 13.76 -7.94
C ALA A 301 10.22 13.13 -8.45
N ARG A 302 10.15 12.17 -9.37
CA ARG A 302 11.30 11.40 -9.86
C ARG A 302 12.40 12.23 -10.53
N PRO A 303 12.11 13.30 -11.33
CA PRO A 303 13.16 14.12 -11.93
C PRO A 303 14.16 14.68 -10.91
N LEU A 304 13.70 14.98 -9.69
CA LEU A 304 14.56 15.50 -8.62
C LEU A 304 15.63 14.51 -8.15
N LEU A 305 15.35 13.20 -8.23
CA LEU A 305 16.36 12.18 -7.92
C LEU A 305 17.45 12.13 -8.99
N ALA A 306 17.07 12.24 -10.27
CA ALA A 306 18.03 12.27 -11.37
C ALA A 306 18.93 13.51 -11.32
N GLU A 307 18.37 14.68 -11.00
CA GLU A 307 19.15 15.91 -10.79
C GLU A 307 20.07 15.81 -9.57
N ALA A 308 19.61 15.18 -8.49
CA ALA A 308 20.44 14.95 -7.31
C ALA A 308 21.60 13.99 -7.60
N GLU A 309 21.36 12.93 -8.38
CA GLU A 309 22.38 11.97 -8.81
C GLU A 309 23.43 12.61 -9.71
N ALA A 310 23.02 13.49 -10.62
CA ALA A 310 23.95 14.28 -11.43
C ALA A 310 24.80 15.25 -10.59
N THR A 311 24.33 15.64 -9.40
CA THR A 311 25.04 16.58 -8.51
C THR A 311 26.03 15.86 -7.57
N LEU A 312 25.57 14.84 -6.85
CA LEU A 312 26.39 14.08 -5.90
C LEU A 312 25.94 12.61 -5.86
N PRO A 313 26.47 11.75 -6.75
CA PRO A 313 25.93 10.40 -6.99
C PRO A 313 26.11 9.44 -5.81
N ASP A 314 27.09 9.67 -4.93
CA ASP A 314 27.38 8.78 -3.80
C ASP A 314 26.82 9.30 -2.46
N HIS A 315 25.89 10.25 -2.50
CA HIS A 315 25.24 10.76 -1.29
C HIS A 315 24.36 9.67 -0.64
N PRO A 316 24.57 9.27 0.63
CA PRO A 316 23.90 8.10 1.23
C PRO A 316 22.36 8.17 1.21
N ARG A 317 21.76 9.34 1.50
CA ARG A 317 20.30 9.49 1.48
C ARG A 317 19.71 9.53 0.06
N LEU A 318 20.51 9.95 -0.93
CA LEU A 318 20.10 9.88 -2.31
C LEU A 318 20.08 8.43 -2.79
N LEU A 319 21.15 7.69 -2.51
CA LEU A 319 21.25 6.27 -2.82
C LEU A 319 20.09 5.47 -2.19
N LEU A 320 19.73 5.80 -0.94
CA LEU A 320 18.52 5.25 -0.31
C LEU A 320 17.25 5.56 -1.12
N ALA A 321 17.03 6.82 -1.49
CA ALA A 321 15.84 7.23 -2.25
C ALA A 321 15.78 6.62 -3.66
N LEU A 322 16.92 6.47 -4.34
CA LEU A 322 17.03 5.76 -5.61
C LEU A 322 16.73 4.27 -5.44
N GLY A 323 17.25 3.64 -4.38
CA GLY A 323 16.93 2.25 -4.04
C GLY A 323 15.44 2.04 -3.81
N ASP A 324 14.80 2.92 -3.04
CA ASP A 324 13.36 2.88 -2.79
C ASP A 324 12.53 3.06 -4.07
N ASP A 325 12.89 4.00 -4.94
CA ASP A 325 12.23 4.20 -6.24
C ASP A 325 12.34 2.96 -7.14
N ARG A 326 13.52 2.32 -7.20
CA ARG A 326 13.73 1.10 -8.00
C ARG A 326 12.95 -0.09 -7.44
N ARG A 327 12.93 -0.25 -6.11
CA ARG A 327 12.18 -1.31 -5.45
C ARG A 327 10.67 -1.17 -5.71
N GLU A 328 10.12 0.04 -5.57
CA GLU A 328 8.71 0.32 -5.85
C GLU A 328 8.29 0.00 -7.30
N ARG A 329 9.24 0.05 -8.25
CA ARG A 329 9.03 -0.35 -9.65
C ARG A 329 9.28 -1.83 -9.92
N GLY A 330 9.61 -2.63 -8.91
CA GLY A 330 9.92 -4.06 -9.04
C GLY A 330 11.36 -4.36 -9.47
N HIS A 331 12.24 -3.37 -9.61
CA HIS A 331 13.63 -3.55 -10.05
C HIS A 331 14.54 -3.91 -8.86
N LEU A 332 14.29 -5.07 -8.24
CA LEU A 332 14.88 -5.42 -6.94
C LEU A 332 16.41 -5.53 -6.96
N ALA A 333 17.01 -6.01 -8.07
CA ALA A 333 18.47 -6.14 -8.18
C ALA A 333 19.17 -4.77 -8.27
N GLU A 334 18.58 -3.83 -9.01
CA GLU A 334 19.06 -2.45 -9.07
C GLU A 334 18.93 -1.77 -7.70
N ALA A 335 17.78 -1.95 -7.03
CA ALA A 335 17.53 -1.41 -5.70
C ALA A 335 18.57 -1.91 -4.67
N GLU A 336 18.89 -3.20 -4.69
CA GLU A 336 19.90 -3.80 -3.82
C GLU A 336 21.29 -3.16 -4.01
N THR A 337 21.66 -2.90 -5.27
CA THR A 337 22.92 -2.23 -5.61
C THR A 337 22.99 -0.82 -5.02
N PHE A 338 21.89 -0.06 -5.06
CA PHE A 338 21.84 1.27 -4.46
C PHE A 338 21.94 1.22 -2.93
N TYR A 339 21.27 0.28 -2.28
CA TYR A 339 21.39 0.11 -0.83
C TYR A 339 22.81 -0.32 -0.41
N ASP A 340 23.47 -1.19 -1.17
CA ASP A 340 24.87 -1.57 -0.92
C ASP A 340 25.82 -0.39 -1.05
N ARG A 341 25.64 0.44 -2.09
CA ARG A 341 26.38 1.70 -2.23
C ARG A 341 26.11 2.66 -1.06
N ALA A 342 24.87 2.74 -0.59
CA ALA A 342 24.52 3.59 0.55
C ALA A 342 25.22 3.13 1.84
N LEU A 343 25.33 1.81 2.06
CA LEU A 343 26.06 1.22 3.19
C LEU A 343 27.57 1.40 3.06
N ALA A 344 28.12 1.34 1.84
CA ALA A 344 29.53 1.63 1.60
C ALA A 344 29.85 3.11 1.87
N ALA A 345 28.98 4.03 1.44
CA ALA A 345 29.13 5.47 1.67
C ALA A 345 28.92 5.85 3.15
N ARG A 346 28.07 5.12 3.88
CA ARG A 346 27.85 5.30 5.32
C ARG A 346 27.69 3.95 6.03
N PRO A 347 28.79 3.39 6.57
CA PRO A 347 28.71 2.18 7.40
C PRO A 347 27.75 2.38 8.57
N GLY A 348 26.91 1.37 8.85
CA GLY A 348 25.91 1.44 9.92
C GLY A 348 24.66 2.26 9.57
N PHE A 349 24.42 2.58 8.29
CA PHE A 349 23.21 3.28 7.88
C PHE A 349 21.97 2.37 7.94
N ALA A 350 21.29 2.34 9.09
CA ALA A 350 20.15 1.47 9.38
C ALA A 350 19.05 1.50 8.31
N TRP A 351 18.78 2.66 7.72
CA TRP A 351 17.78 2.82 6.65
C TRP A 351 18.08 1.99 5.39
N ALA A 352 19.36 1.85 5.01
CA ALA A 352 19.74 1.03 3.87
C ALA A 352 19.61 -0.47 4.20
N LEU A 353 19.87 -0.89 5.45
CA LEU A 353 19.61 -2.27 5.91
C LEU A 353 18.11 -2.59 5.88
N ILE A 354 17.26 -1.65 6.30
CA ILE A 354 15.80 -1.76 6.20
C ILE A 354 15.37 -1.92 4.73
N GLY A 355 15.94 -1.14 3.81
CA GLY A 355 15.70 -1.29 2.36
C GLY A 355 16.07 -2.68 1.84
N LYS A 356 17.23 -3.22 2.23
CA LYS A 356 17.63 -4.60 1.89
C LYS A 356 16.71 -5.65 2.53
N ALA A 357 16.26 -5.43 3.77
CA ALA A 357 15.32 -6.31 4.44
C ALA A 357 13.96 -6.34 3.72
N ALA A 358 13.51 -5.20 3.20
CA ALA A 358 12.32 -5.11 2.37
C ALA A 358 12.46 -5.91 1.06
N ILE A 359 13.63 -5.85 0.40
CA ILE A 359 13.91 -6.69 -0.79
C ILE A 359 13.84 -8.18 -0.43
N ALA A 360 14.47 -8.60 0.67
CA ALA A 360 14.42 -9.98 1.12
C ALA A 360 12.98 -10.42 1.39
N ARG A 361 12.18 -9.58 2.06
CA ARG A 361 10.74 -9.82 2.28
C ARG A 361 9.96 -9.94 0.96
N GLU A 362 10.21 -9.06 -0.01
CA GLU A 362 9.55 -9.11 -1.33
C GLU A 362 9.94 -10.35 -2.14
N ARG A 363 11.14 -10.89 -1.94
CA ARG A 363 11.57 -12.19 -2.49
C ARG A 363 10.98 -13.39 -1.75
N GLY A 364 10.40 -13.19 -0.57
CA GLY A 364 9.86 -14.24 0.31
C GLY A 364 10.87 -14.81 1.31
N ASP A 365 12.05 -14.21 1.42
CA ASP A 365 13.16 -14.62 2.29
C ASP A 365 13.01 -14.03 3.70
N ALA A 366 12.12 -14.60 4.50
CA ALA A 366 11.80 -14.09 5.84
C ALA A 366 13.00 -14.05 6.80
N GLU A 367 13.87 -15.07 6.78
CA GLU A 367 15.00 -15.09 7.73
C GLU A 367 16.14 -14.11 7.41
N PRO A 368 16.55 -13.94 6.14
CA PRO A 368 17.42 -12.83 5.77
C PRO A 368 16.81 -11.47 6.12
N ALA A 369 15.52 -11.24 5.88
CA ALA A 369 14.83 -10.02 6.25
C ALA A 369 14.87 -9.78 7.77
N ARG A 370 14.56 -10.80 8.57
CA ARG A 370 14.60 -10.75 10.04
C ARG A 370 15.98 -10.37 10.56
N ARG A 371 17.05 -10.96 10.02
CA ARG A 371 18.43 -10.65 10.41
C ARG A 371 18.80 -9.20 10.11
N LEU A 372 18.45 -8.70 8.93
CA LEU A 372 18.72 -7.31 8.54
C LEU A 372 17.93 -6.31 9.40
N TYR A 373 16.66 -6.58 9.72
CA TYR A 373 15.90 -5.74 10.65
C TYR A 373 16.50 -5.76 12.06
N ALA A 374 16.88 -6.92 12.58
CA ALA A 374 17.50 -7.04 13.89
C ALA A 374 18.83 -6.25 13.97
N GLU A 375 19.62 -6.27 12.89
CA GLU A 375 20.83 -5.46 12.79
C GLU A 375 20.51 -3.95 12.74
N ALA A 376 19.51 -3.54 11.98
CA ALA A 376 19.06 -2.16 11.93
C ALA A 376 18.58 -1.65 13.31
N ILE A 377 17.83 -2.47 14.06
CA ILE A 377 17.40 -2.18 15.44
C ILE A 377 18.61 -2.00 16.36
N ARG A 378 19.65 -2.83 16.22
CA ARG A 378 20.87 -2.72 17.03
C ARG A 378 21.63 -1.41 16.75
N LEU A 379 21.61 -0.94 15.51
CA LEU A 379 22.31 0.28 15.09
C LEU A 379 21.55 1.56 15.46
N ASP A 380 20.21 1.53 15.45
CA ASP A 380 19.38 2.67 15.83
C ASP A 380 18.14 2.23 16.65
N PRO A 381 18.32 1.86 17.92
CA PRO A 381 17.23 1.33 18.75
C PRO A 381 16.19 2.39 19.13
N ALA A 382 16.51 3.68 19.02
CA ALA A 382 15.67 4.78 19.46
C ALA A 382 14.62 5.22 18.41
N GLU A 383 14.85 4.95 17.11
CA GLU A 383 13.97 5.43 16.05
C GLU A 383 12.63 4.67 16.01
N GLY A 384 12.64 3.33 16.06
CA GLY A 384 11.42 2.50 16.16
C GLY A 384 10.89 1.90 14.84
N PHE A 385 11.37 2.33 13.67
CA PHE A 385 10.87 1.89 12.36
C PHE A 385 11.29 0.46 12.02
N ALA A 386 12.54 0.07 12.33
CA ALA A 386 12.97 -1.31 12.11
C ALA A 386 12.20 -2.30 13.00
N GLN A 387 11.82 -1.91 14.22
CA GLN A 387 10.92 -2.69 15.09
C GLN A 387 9.53 -2.84 14.47
N LEU A 388 8.97 -1.76 13.90
CA LEU A 388 7.68 -1.81 13.20
C LEU A 388 7.70 -2.78 12.01
N GLU A 389 8.73 -2.70 11.16
CA GLU A 389 8.86 -3.56 9.99
C GLU A 389 9.12 -5.02 10.37
N LEU A 390 9.94 -5.27 11.41
CA LEU A 390 10.14 -6.62 11.94
C LEU A 390 8.85 -7.17 12.54
N ALA A 391 8.09 -6.38 13.29
CA ALA A 391 6.80 -6.81 13.83
C ALA A 391 5.80 -7.10 12.72
N ALA A 392 5.79 -6.31 11.63
CA ALA A 392 4.97 -6.59 10.45
C ALA A 392 5.38 -7.90 9.77
N LEU A 393 6.68 -8.17 9.63
CA LEU A 393 7.19 -9.44 9.10
C LEU A 393 6.76 -10.64 9.98
N LEU A 394 6.89 -10.53 11.30
CA LEU A 394 6.49 -11.57 12.25
C LEU A 394 4.98 -11.81 12.24
N ARG A 395 4.19 -10.73 12.23
CA ARG A 395 2.73 -10.77 12.07
C ARG A 395 2.35 -11.51 10.78
N ASP A 396 2.97 -11.16 9.66
CA ASP A 396 2.69 -11.78 8.37
C ASP A 396 3.17 -13.25 8.34
N GLY A 397 4.18 -13.60 9.13
CA GLY A 397 4.60 -14.98 9.38
C GLY A 397 3.70 -15.76 10.37
N GLY A 398 2.74 -15.10 11.03
CA GLY A 398 1.87 -15.69 12.05
C GLY A 398 2.48 -15.77 13.46
N ASP A 399 3.66 -15.20 13.69
CA ASP A 399 4.23 -15.05 15.04
C ASP A 399 3.72 -13.77 15.70
N TRP A 400 2.45 -13.82 16.13
CA TRP A 400 1.76 -12.70 16.77
C TRP A 400 2.40 -12.32 18.11
N SER A 401 2.91 -13.31 18.86
CA SER A 401 3.61 -13.12 20.13
C SER A 401 4.91 -12.35 19.93
N GLY A 402 5.78 -12.83 19.04
CA GLY A 402 7.06 -12.19 18.75
C GLY A 402 6.88 -10.80 18.17
N ALA A 403 5.86 -10.60 17.31
CA ALA A 403 5.51 -9.28 16.81
C ALA A 403 5.20 -8.29 17.94
N ARG A 404 4.41 -8.71 18.94
CA ARG A 404 4.06 -7.87 20.10
C ARG A 404 5.25 -7.62 21.02
N GLU A 405 6.11 -8.61 21.23
CA GLU A 405 7.35 -8.45 22.00
C GLU A 405 8.26 -7.40 21.35
N VAL A 406 8.46 -7.48 20.03
CA VAL A 406 9.25 -6.50 19.28
C VAL A 406 8.64 -5.10 19.39
N LEU A 407 7.33 -4.95 19.22
CA LEU A 407 6.65 -3.65 19.36
C LEU A 407 6.79 -3.06 20.77
N ALA A 408 6.82 -3.90 21.81
CA ALA A 408 7.02 -3.47 23.19
C ALA A 408 8.43 -2.92 23.45
N THR A 409 9.42 -3.23 22.60
CA THR A 409 10.78 -2.66 22.69
C THR A 409 10.90 -1.24 22.15
N VAL A 410 9.87 -0.70 21.49
CA VAL A 410 9.88 0.68 20.98
C VAL A 410 9.89 1.66 22.17
N PRO A 411 10.92 2.51 22.32
CA PRO A 411 11.02 3.42 23.47
C PRO A 411 9.87 4.43 23.53
N ASP A 412 9.47 4.86 24.73
CA ASP A 412 8.44 5.90 24.89
C ASP A 412 8.84 7.26 24.29
N ALA A 413 10.14 7.53 24.18
CA ALA A 413 10.67 8.75 23.54
C ALA A 413 10.71 8.65 22.00
N SER A 414 10.45 7.46 21.42
CA SER A 414 10.49 7.26 19.97
C SER A 414 9.41 8.09 19.28
N PRO A 415 9.72 8.77 18.15
CA PRO A 415 8.71 9.42 17.32
C PRO A 415 7.72 8.42 16.71
N ARG A 416 8.05 7.13 16.70
CA ARG A 416 7.22 6.03 16.17
C ARG A 416 6.37 5.34 17.21
N LEU A 417 6.39 5.77 18.47
CA LEU A 417 5.60 5.15 19.53
C LEU A 417 4.12 5.02 19.16
N ARG A 418 3.52 6.08 18.59
CA ARG A 418 2.12 6.07 18.15
C ARG A 418 1.86 4.96 17.11
N ALA A 419 2.73 4.87 16.11
CA ALA A 419 2.65 3.83 15.07
C ALA A 419 2.86 2.42 15.65
N ALA A 420 3.74 2.25 16.65
CA ALA A 420 3.97 0.98 17.32
C ALA A 420 2.74 0.49 18.08
N ARG A 421 2.03 1.41 18.77
CA ARG A 421 0.76 1.06 19.45
C ARG A 421 -0.35 0.74 18.46
N MET A 422 -0.42 1.43 17.31
CA MET A 422 -1.33 1.05 16.23
C MET A 422 -0.99 -0.34 15.68
N ALA A 423 0.30 -0.64 15.47
CA ALA A 423 0.74 -1.94 15.00
C ALA A 423 0.36 -3.07 15.96
N GLU A 424 0.33 -2.82 17.28
CA GLU A 424 -0.14 -3.82 18.25
C GLU A 424 -1.60 -4.21 17.99
N GLY A 425 -2.48 -3.23 17.76
CA GLY A 425 -3.87 -3.48 17.37
C GLY A 425 -3.98 -4.27 16.07
N LEU A 426 -3.16 -3.93 15.07
CA LEU A 426 -3.11 -4.65 13.78
C LEU A 426 -2.63 -6.11 13.95
N VAL A 427 -1.71 -6.39 14.87
CA VAL A 427 -1.25 -7.75 15.17
C VAL A 427 -2.37 -8.57 15.79
N ARG A 428 -3.10 -8.01 16.77
CA ARG A 428 -4.26 -8.66 17.40
C ARG A 428 -5.38 -8.94 16.39
N ARG A 429 -5.64 -7.96 15.53
CA ARG A 429 -6.60 -8.08 14.43
C ARG A 429 -6.26 -9.26 13.53
N ALA A 430 -5.00 -9.36 13.12
CA ALA A 430 -4.55 -10.43 12.24
C ALA A 430 -4.56 -11.82 12.93
N ALA A 431 -4.39 -11.86 14.26
CA ALA A 431 -4.62 -13.04 15.08
C ALA A 431 -6.11 -13.41 15.29
N GLY A 432 -7.05 -12.60 14.79
CA GLY A 432 -8.50 -12.79 14.98
C GLY A 432 -9.04 -12.34 16.34
N ASP A 433 -8.22 -11.68 17.17
CA ASP A 433 -8.63 -11.08 18.45
C ASP A 433 -9.28 -9.71 18.23
N TRP A 434 -10.50 -9.69 17.67
CA TRP A 434 -11.22 -8.44 17.35
C TRP A 434 -11.46 -7.54 18.57
N PRO A 435 -11.96 -8.06 19.72
CA PRO A 435 -12.17 -7.23 20.91
C PRO A 435 -10.85 -6.67 21.45
N GLY A 436 -9.78 -7.47 21.47
CA GLY A 436 -8.47 -7.00 21.92
C GLY A 436 -7.83 -6.00 20.95
N ALA A 437 -8.02 -6.16 19.64
CA ALA A 437 -7.61 -5.19 18.63
C ALA A 437 -8.33 -3.85 18.84
N ALA A 438 -9.66 -3.88 18.97
CA ALA A 438 -10.48 -2.69 19.19
C ALA A 438 -10.08 -1.96 20.49
N ALA A 439 -9.88 -2.69 21.58
CA ALA A 439 -9.39 -2.14 22.85
C ALA A 439 -7.98 -1.54 22.75
N ALA A 440 -7.09 -2.15 21.96
CA ALA A 440 -5.75 -1.59 21.71
C ALA A 440 -5.85 -0.25 20.95
N PHE A 441 -6.71 -0.17 19.94
CA PHE A 441 -6.96 1.08 19.21
C PHE A 441 -7.62 2.16 20.09
N ASP A 442 -8.56 1.79 20.96
CA ASP A 442 -9.12 2.70 21.95
C ASP A 442 -8.05 3.27 22.89
N ALA A 443 -7.10 2.45 23.32
CA ALA A 443 -5.98 2.91 24.14
C ALA A 443 -5.08 3.90 23.38
N VAL A 444 -4.89 3.73 22.06
CA VAL A 444 -4.21 4.72 21.22
C VAL A 444 -5.00 6.03 21.17
N ALA A 445 -6.31 5.98 20.92
CA ALA A 445 -7.16 7.16 20.87
C ALA A 445 -7.22 7.91 22.21
N ALA A 446 -7.15 7.20 23.33
CA ALA A 446 -7.08 7.80 24.66
C ALA A 446 -5.71 8.45 24.94
N ARG A 447 -4.61 7.83 24.52
CA ARG A 447 -3.24 8.36 24.70
C ARG A 447 -2.92 9.51 23.74
N PHE A 448 -3.50 9.49 22.55
CA PHE A 448 -3.28 10.48 21.49
C PHE A 448 -4.63 11.03 20.98
N PRO A 449 -5.27 11.96 21.72
CA PRO A 449 -6.63 12.42 21.40
C PRO A 449 -6.81 13.04 20.02
N ASP A 450 -5.74 13.62 19.44
CA ASP A 450 -5.75 14.24 18.11
C ASP A 450 -5.63 13.22 16.96
N PHE A 451 -5.40 11.94 17.27
CA PHE A 451 -5.21 10.88 16.28
C PHE A 451 -6.51 10.10 16.05
N VAL A 452 -7.38 10.67 15.22
CA VAL A 452 -8.74 10.17 14.96
C VAL A 452 -8.75 8.81 14.25
N GLU A 453 -7.68 8.46 13.52
CA GLU A 453 -7.55 7.15 12.86
C GLU A 453 -7.67 5.97 13.83
N ALA A 454 -7.21 6.12 15.08
CA ALA A 454 -7.36 5.08 16.09
C ALA A 454 -8.84 4.80 16.42
N LEU A 455 -9.70 5.83 16.48
CA LEU A 455 -11.14 5.66 16.70
C LEU A 455 -11.81 4.94 15.52
N VAL A 456 -11.38 5.24 14.30
CA VAL A 456 -11.86 4.58 13.08
C VAL A 456 -11.50 3.10 13.08
N GLU A 457 -10.24 2.77 13.37
CA GLU A 457 -9.79 1.37 13.43
C GLU A 457 -10.49 0.60 14.57
N ALA A 458 -10.70 1.24 15.73
CA ALA A 458 -11.47 0.67 16.82
C ALA A 458 -12.93 0.41 16.42
N SER A 459 -13.57 1.35 15.71
CA SER A 459 -14.95 1.20 15.23
C SER A 459 -15.11 -0.01 14.30
N ASP A 460 -14.18 -0.20 13.36
CA ASP A 460 -14.22 -1.31 12.41
C ASP A 460 -14.03 -2.66 13.10
N ASP A 461 -13.20 -2.74 14.15
CA ASP A 461 -12.99 -3.99 14.89
C ASP A 461 -14.06 -4.28 15.95
N TRP A 462 -14.64 -3.25 16.58
CA TRP A 462 -15.84 -3.44 17.40
C TRP A 462 -17.01 -3.98 16.58
N LEU A 463 -17.16 -3.50 15.33
CA LEU A 463 -18.17 -4.03 14.44
C LEU A 463 -17.93 -5.53 14.14
N ARG A 464 -16.68 -5.92 13.84
CA ARG A 464 -16.31 -7.33 13.62
C ARG A 464 -16.49 -8.19 14.87
N ALA A 465 -16.34 -7.60 16.04
CA ALA A 465 -16.62 -8.25 17.33
C ALA A 465 -18.13 -8.40 17.62
N GLY A 466 -19.03 -7.96 16.73
CA GLY A 466 -20.48 -7.97 16.95
C GLY A 466 -20.98 -6.91 17.93
N ARG A 467 -20.14 -5.92 18.25
CA ARG A 467 -20.37 -4.83 19.22
C ARG A 467 -20.71 -3.54 18.46
N ALA A 468 -21.88 -3.56 17.81
CA ALA A 468 -22.30 -2.49 16.89
C ALA A 468 -22.50 -1.14 17.59
N GLU A 469 -23.00 -1.12 18.83
CA GLU A 469 -23.20 0.11 19.59
C GLU A 469 -21.85 0.80 19.89
N GLU A 470 -20.84 0.03 20.32
CA GLU A 470 -19.49 0.54 20.53
C GLU A 470 -18.86 1.03 19.23
N ALA A 471 -19.06 0.29 18.13
CA ALA A 471 -18.56 0.67 16.82
C ALA A 471 -19.10 2.04 16.38
N GLU A 472 -20.42 2.23 16.45
CA GLU A 472 -21.07 3.50 16.08
C GLU A 472 -20.71 4.63 17.05
N ALA A 473 -20.54 4.33 18.35
CA ALA A 473 -20.10 5.33 19.33
C ALA A 473 -18.70 5.89 19.00
N ARG A 474 -17.73 5.05 18.63
CA ARG A 474 -16.38 5.49 18.24
C ARG A 474 -16.37 6.22 16.91
N LEU A 475 -17.20 5.80 15.96
CA LEU A 475 -17.33 6.49 14.68
C LEU A 475 -17.94 7.90 14.84
N ALA A 476 -19.00 8.01 15.65
CA ALA A 476 -19.60 9.30 15.99
C ALA A 476 -18.63 10.22 16.77
N GLU A 477 -17.76 9.64 17.60
CA GLU A 477 -16.70 10.38 18.26
C GLU A 477 -15.64 10.90 17.29
N ALA A 478 -15.21 10.07 16.34
CA ALA A 478 -14.31 10.47 15.27
C ALA A 478 -14.89 11.63 14.44
N GLU A 479 -16.18 11.55 14.10
CA GLU A 479 -16.90 12.59 13.37
C GLU A 479 -16.99 13.92 14.13
N ARG A 480 -17.27 13.88 15.43
CA ARG A 480 -17.27 15.10 16.26
C ARG A 480 -15.89 15.76 16.35
N ARG A 481 -14.82 14.96 16.38
CA ARG A 481 -13.45 15.46 16.53
C ARG A 481 -12.87 16.01 15.22
N ALA A 482 -13.07 15.31 14.11
CA ALA A 482 -12.51 15.68 12.81
C ALA A 482 -13.40 15.20 11.64
N PRO A 483 -14.48 15.93 11.31
CA PRO A 483 -15.49 15.49 10.34
C PRO A 483 -14.96 15.35 8.90
N ASP A 484 -13.96 16.15 8.54
CA ASP A 484 -13.30 16.11 7.21
C ASP A 484 -12.04 15.22 7.22
N HIS A 485 -11.79 14.43 8.26
CA HIS A 485 -10.58 13.59 8.29
C HIS A 485 -10.63 12.47 7.24
N PRO A 486 -9.61 12.30 6.37
CA PRO A 486 -9.62 11.31 5.31
C PRO A 486 -9.95 9.88 5.77
N ALA A 487 -9.35 9.42 6.87
CA ALA A 487 -9.62 8.07 7.40
C ALA A 487 -11.08 7.88 7.87
N LEU A 488 -11.71 8.91 8.44
CA LEU A 488 -13.11 8.88 8.82
C LEU A 488 -14.00 8.77 7.57
N LEU A 489 -13.77 9.62 6.59
CA LEU A 489 -14.53 9.62 5.33
C LEU A 489 -14.39 8.28 4.59
N GLU A 490 -13.22 7.64 4.61
CA GLU A 490 -13.06 6.28 4.10
C GLU A 490 -13.90 5.25 4.87
N ALA A 491 -13.95 5.36 6.21
CA ALA A 491 -14.77 4.48 7.03
C ALA A 491 -16.27 4.69 6.74
N LEU A 492 -16.72 5.93 6.66
CA LEU A 492 -18.08 6.30 6.27
C LEU A 492 -18.41 5.76 4.87
N ALA A 493 -17.50 5.86 3.91
CA ALA A 493 -17.66 5.26 2.59
C ALA A 493 -17.83 3.74 2.66
N ARG A 494 -17.02 3.04 3.48
CA ARG A 494 -17.18 1.59 3.72
C ARG A 494 -18.53 1.27 4.35
N ARG A 495 -19.01 2.07 5.31
CA ARG A 495 -20.35 1.91 5.94
C ARG A 495 -21.47 2.17 4.94
N ALA A 496 -21.34 3.18 4.09
CA ALA A 496 -22.29 3.49 3.03
C ALA A 496 -22.37 2.34 2.01
N LEU A 497 -21.23 1.80 1.57
CA LEU A 497 -21.17 0.62 0.72
C LEU A 497 -21.84 -0.61 1.37
N LEU A 498 -21.63 -0.83 2.67
CA LEU A 498 -22.33 -1.88 3.41
C LEU A 498 -23.85 -1.65 3.45
N ARG A 499 -24.31 -0.41 3.50
CA ARG A 499 -25.74 -0.05 3.46
C ARG A 499 -26.32 0.03 2.04
N ASP A 500 -25.52 -0.27 1.01
CA ASP A 500 -25.85 -0.07 -0.40
C ASP A 500 -26.13 1.41 -0.79
N ASP A 501 -25.66 2.38 -0.01
CA ASP A 501 -25.75 3.81 -0.34
C ASP A 501 -24.55 4.23 -1.21
N LEU A 502 -24.68 4.01 -2.51
CA LEU A 502 -23.63 4.30 -3.48
C LEU A 502 -23.35 5.81 -3.60
N ALA A 503 -24.37 6.65 -3.39
CA ALA A 503 -24.23 8.10 -3.54
C ALA A 503 -23.42 8.70 -2.38
N ASP A 504 -23.68 8.28 -1.14
CA ASP A 504 -22.89 8.69 0.02
C ASP A 504 -21.46 8.15 -0.06
N ALA A 505 -21.29 6.88 -0.46
CA ALA A 505 -19.98 6.30 -0.68
C ALA A 505 -19.17 7.12 -1.70
N GLU A 506 -19.79 7.51 -2.82
CA GLU A 506 -19.14 8.33 -3.85
C GLU A 506 -18.72 9.70 -3.32
N ARG A 507 -19.64 10.37 -2.61
CA ARG A 507 -19.39 11.68 -1.99
C ARG A 507 -18.20 11.63 -1.05
N CYS A 508 -18.17 10.64 -0.15
CA CYS A 508 -17.09 10.46 0.81
C CYS A 508 -15.76 10.18 0.10
N LEU A 509 -15.73 9.24 -0.86
CA LEU A 509 -14.51 8.89 -1.59
C LEU A 509 -13.97 10.06 -2.42
N ALA A 510 -14.84 10.81 -3.11
CA ALA A 510 -14.46 12.00 -3.87
C ALA A 510 -13.92 13.11 -2.96
N ARG A 511 -14.48 13.25 -1.75
CA ARG A 511 -13.92 14.16 -0.74
C ARG A 511 -12.53 13.72 -0.30
N VAL A 512 -12.32 12.43 -0.04
CA VAL A 512 -10.99 11.90 0.33
C VAL A 512 -9.97 12.16 -0.77
N THR A 513 -10.27 11.87 -2.04
CA THR A 513 -9.32 12.10 -3.14
C THR A 513 -8.99 13.59 -3.34
N SER A 514 -9.88 14.50 -2.90
CA SER A 514 -9.60 15.94 -2.90
C SER A 514 -8.72 16.40 -1.73
N LEU A 515 -8.91 15.81 -0.53
CA LEU A 515 -8.22 16.21 0.70
C LEU A 515 -6.84 15.57 0.84
N ASP A 516 -6.75 14.28 0.50
CA ASP A 516 -5.53 13.51 0.55
C ASP A 516 -5.41 12.65 -0.73
N PRO A 517 -4.95 13.28 -1.83
CA PRO A 517 -4.81 12.58 -3.10
C PRO A 517 -3.71 11.51 -3.06
N ALA A 518 -2.89 11.40 -2.00
CA ALA A 518 -1.85 10.38 -1.86
C ALA A 518 -2.39 8.99 -1.49
N ARG A 519 -3.66 8.89 -1.07
CA ARG A 519 -4.30 7.64 -0.69
C ARG A 519 -4.77 6.88 -1.93
N LEU A 520 -4.29 5.66 -2.13
CA LEU A 520 -4.60 4.85 -3.31
C LEU A 520 -6.01 4.23 -3.26
N TRP A 521 -6.39 3.64 -2.12
CA TRP A 521 -7.65 2.89 -2.00
C TRP A 521 -8.90 3.67 -2.44
N PRO A 522 -9.06 4.98 -2.12
CA PRO A 522 -10.22 5.75 -2.56
C PRO A 522 -10.39 5.80 -4.08
N TRP A 523 -9.29 5.85 -4.86
CA TRP A 523 -9.34 5.80 -6.31
C TRP A 523 -9.84 4.45 -6.82
N LEU A 524 -9.34 3.36 -6.24
CA LEU A 524 -9.74 2.00 -6.61
C LEU A 524 -11.22 1.74 -6.25
N ALA A 525 -11.65 2.22 -5.08
CA ALA A 525 -13.03 2.12 -4.63
C ALA A 525 -13.97 2.95 -5.53
N LEU A 526 -13.59 4.18 -5.88
CA LEU A 526 -14.35 5.04 -6.79
C LEU A 526 -14.46 4.43 -8.19
N ALA A 527 -13.38 3.83 -8.71
CA ALA A 527 -13.39 3.12 -9.99
C ALA A 527 -14.44 2.00 -10.03
N ARG A 528 -14.47 1.17 -8.99
CA ARG A 528 -15.49 0.11 -8.85
C ARG A 528 -16.89 0.68 -8.68
N LEU A 529 -17.05 1.76 -7.92
CA LEU A 529 -18.33 2.41 -7.67
C LEU A 529 -18.94 3.00 -8.95
N ARG A 530 -18.13 3.62 -9.80
CA ARG A 530 -18.56 4.11 -11.12
C ARG A 530 -19.09 2.97 -11.99
N ALA A 531 -18.41 1.82 -11.98
CA ALA A 531 -18.87 0.66 -12.72
C ALA A 531 -20.16 0.07 -12.13
N LEU A 532 -20.31 0.03 -10.81
CA LEU A 532 -21.57 -0.33 -10.14
C LEU A 532 -22.72 0.61 -10.51
N GLY A 533 -22.43 1.88 -10.79
CA GLY A 533 -23.39 2.86 -11.31
C GLY A 533 -23.66 2.77 -12.83
N GLY A 534 -23.14 1.76 -13.53
CA GLY A 534 -23.31 1.57 -14.98
C GLY A 534 -22.27 2.28 -15.85
N ALA A 535 -21.32 2.99 -15.26
CA ALA A 535 -20.28 3.75 -15.97
C ALA A 535 -18.92 3.01 -15.95
N ALA A 536 -18.88 1.78 -16.46
CA ALA A 536 -17.67 0.93 -16.43
C ALA A 536 -16.45 1.59 -17.10
N ALA A 537 -16.64 2.28 -18.23
CA ALA A 537 -15.56 2.99 -18.92
C ALA A 537 -14.97 4.13 -18.07
N ALA A 538 -15.82 4.88 -17.34
CA ALA A 538 -15.37 5.90 -16.41
C ALA A 538 -14.62 5.27 -15.21
N GLY A 539 -15.06 4.09 -14.76
CA GLY A 539 -14.34 3.31 -13.75
C GLY A 539 -12.94 2.89 -14.22
N LEU A 540 -12.80 2.40 -15.44
CA LEU A 540 -11.51 2.04 -16.02
C LEU A 540 -10.57 3.25 -16.18
N ALA A 541 -11.10 4.40 -16.60
CA ALA A 541 -10.34 5.65 -16.70
C ALA A 541 -9.79 6.13 -15.34
N LEU A 542 -10.48 5.85 -14.23
CA LEU A 542 -9.97 6.13 -12.89
C LEU A 542 -8.74 5.28 -12.54
N PHE A 543 -8.63 4.05 -13.04
CA PHE A 543 -7.40 3.27 -12.90
C PHE A 543 -6.25 3.87 -13.72
N ASP A 544 -6.53 4.41 -14.91
CA ASP A 544 -5.50 5.11 -15.71
C ASP A 544 -4.99 6.36 -14.97
N GLY A 545 -5.91 7.13 -14.36
CA GLY A 545 -5.54 8.28 -13.52
C GLY A 545 -4.75 7.88 -12.26
N ALA A 546 -5.13 6.78 -11.61
CA ALA A 546 -4.38 6.24 -10.48
C ALA A 546 -2.97 5.79 -10.91
N GLU A 547 -2.84 5.08 -12.02
CA GLU A 547 -1.55 4.61 -12.54
C GLU A 547 -0.64 5.75 -12.98
N ALA A 548 -1.19 6.79 -13.63
CA ALA A 548 -0.45 8.00 -13.97
C ALA A 548 0.11 8.73 -12.74
N ARG A 549 -0.62 8.70 -11.62
CA ARG A 549 -0.22 9.34 -10.36
C ARG A 549 0.78 8.50 -9.57
N PHE A 550 0.47 7.23 -9.37
CA PHE A 550 1.18 6.34 -8.43
C PHE A 550 2.24 5.47 -9.09
N GLY A 551 2.32 5.49 -10.43
CA GLY A 551 3.08 4.53 -11.22
C GLY A 551 2.37 3.17 -11.32
N PRO A 552 2.95 2.22 -12.08
CA PRO A 552 2.46 0.85 -12.11
C PRO A 552 2.54 0.25 -10.70
N ARG A 553 1.45 -0.36 -10.23
CA ARG A 553 1.39 -1.02 -8.93
C ARG A 553 0.55 -2.31 -8.99
N PRO A 554 0.94 -3.38 -8.26
CA PRO A 554 0.16 -4.60 -8.19
C PRO A 554 -1.30 -4.39 -7.77
N GLU A 555 -1.56 -3.49 -6.82
CA GLU A 555 -2.90 -3.22 -6.29
C GLU A 555 -3.83 -2.59 -7.34
N ILE A 556 -3.30 -1.70 -8.17
CA ILE A 556 -4.03 -1.10 -9.29
C ILE A 556 -4.36 -2.19 -10.32
N ALA A 557 -3.37 -3.00 -10.69
CA ALA A 557 -3.54 -4.07 -11.67
C ALA A 557 -4.55 -5.13 -11.20
N LEU A 558 -4.50 -5.53 -9.92
CA LEU A 558 -5.44 -6.48 -9.33
C LEU A 558 -6.87 -5.91 -9.30
N ALA A 559 -7.04 -4.66 -8.87
CA ALA A 559 -8.35 -4.00 -8.86
C ALA A 559 -8.92 -3.82 -10.27
N ARG A 560 -8.07 -3.46 -11.25
CA ARG A 560 -8.45 -3.34 -12.66
C ARG A 560 -8.85 -4.69 -13.23
N ALA A 561 -8.08 -5.74 -12.99
CA ALA A 561 -8.37 -7.08 -13.47
C ALA A 561 -9.69 -7.61 -12.88
N GLU A 562 -9.93 -7.38 -11.59
CA GLU A 562 -11.20 -7.77 -10.97
C GLU A 562 -12.39 -7.00 -11.55
N LEU A 563 -12.25 -5.69 -11.82
CA LEU A 563 -13.31 -4.95 -12.50
C LEU A 563 -13.55 -5.48 -13.93
N LEU A 564 -12.49 -5.70 -14.70
CA LEU A 564 -12.57 -6.26 -16.05
C LEU A 564 -13.29 -7.62 -16.06
N ARG A 565 -12.96 -8.49 -15.10
CA ARG A 565 -13.65 -9.77 -14.90
C ARG A 565 -15.14 -9.56 -14.60
N GLN A 566 -15.46 -8.63 -13.69
CA GLN A 566 -16.85 -8.33 -13.31
C GLN A 566 -17.70 -7.75 -14.46
N ILE A 567 -17.12 -6.96 -15.38
CA ILE A 567 -17.84 -6.42 -16.55
C ILE A 567 -17.82 -7.37 -17.76
N GLY A 568 -17.38 -8.62 -17.58
CA GLY A 568 -17.36 -9.63 -18.63
C GLY A 568 -16.26 -9.44 -19.67
N ALA A 569 -15.08 -8.96 -19.26
CA ALA A 569 -13.88 -8.86 -20.09
C ALA A 569 -12.72 -9.72 -19.55
N PRO A 570 -12.88 -11.07 -19.46
CA PRO A 570 -11.90 -11.96 -18.82
C PRO A 570 -10.55 -12.00 -19.54
N ASP A 571 -10.53 -11.88 -20.87
CA ASP A 571 -9.27 -11.85 -21.63
C ASP A 571 -8.45 -10.58 -21.34
N GLU A 572 -9.11 -9.42 -21.21
CA GLU A 572 -8.46 -8.16 -20.85
C GLU A 572 -7.97 -8.20 -19.39
N ALA A 573 -8.75 -8.80 -18.48
CA ALA A 573 -8.34 -9.04 -17.10
C ALA A 573 -7.08 -9.89 -17.03
N ARG A 574 -7.03 -11.00 -17.77
CA ARG A 574 -5.87 -11.89 -17.85
C ARG A 574 -4.64 -11.16 -18.39
N GLN A 575 -4.79 -10.41 -19.47
CA GLN A 575 -3.69 -9.62 -20.04
C GLN A 575 -3.17 -8.55 -19.06
N ALA A 576 -4.06 -7.90 -18.30
CA ALA A 576 -3.66 -6.93 -17.28
C ALA A 576 -2.83 -7.60 -16.17
N ILE A 577 -3.24 -8.79 -15.70
CA ILE A 577 -2.49 -9.57 -14.71
C ILE A 577 -1.13 -10.01 -15.28
N GLU A 578 -1.09 -10.52 -16.52
CA GLU A 578 0.15 -10.97 -17.16
C GLU A 578 1.16 -9.82 -17.31
N ARG A 579 0.72 -8.63 -17.77
CA ARG A 579 1.57 -7.43 -17.85
C ARG A 579 2.09 -7.02 -16.48
N ALA A 580 1.24 -7.01 -15.47
CA ALA A 580 1.64 -6.67 -14.11
C ALA A 580 2.61 -7.70 -13.52
N ARG A 581 2.41 -9.00 -13.79
CA ARG A 581 3.32 -10.05 -13.31
C ARG A 581 4.69 -10.00 -14.02
N ALA A 582 4.74 -9.56 -15.28
CA ALA A 582 6.00 -9.30 -15.96
C ALA A 582 6.78 -8.14 -15.30
N ALA A 583 6.07 -7.09 -14.84
CA ALA A 583 6.68 -5.98 -14.11
C ALA A 583 7.03 -6.34 -12.65
N PHE A 584 6.24 -7.21 -12.01
CA PHE A 584 6.36 -7.59 -10.60
C PHE A 584 6.43 -9.13 -10.43
N PRO A 585 7.49 -9.79 -10.92
CA PRO A 585 7.56 -11.25 -11.01
C PRO A 585 7.50 -11.97 -9.65
N HIS A 586 7.93 -11.29 -8.58
CA HIS A 586 7.95 -11.85 -7.22
C HIS A 586 6.63 -11.63 -6.45
N HIS A 587 5.71 -10.80 -6.95
CA HIS A 587 4.49 -10.46 -6.22
C HIS A 587 3.49 -11.62 -6.18
N VAL A 588 3.31 -12.20 -4.99
CA VAL A 588 2.47 -13.39 -4.75
C VAL A 588 1.01 -13.16 -5.17
N GLY A 589 0.44 -11.99 -4.86
CA GLY A 589 -0.96 -11.69 -5.17
C GLY A 589 -1.26 -11.73 -6.68
N LEU A 590 -0.31 -11.31 -7.52
CA LEU A 590 -0.48 -11.32 -8.99
C LEU A 590 -0.39 -12.74 -9.54
N ARG A 591 0.52 -13.55 -8.99
CA ARG A 591 0.64 -14.97 -9.33
C ARG A 591 -0.63 -15.76 -8.98
N LEU A 592 -1.18 -15.52 -7.79
CA LEU A 592 -2.42 -16.15 -7.34
C LEU A 592 -3.63 -15.69 -8.19
N ALA A 593 -3.71 -14.40 -8.52
CA ALA A 593 -4.74 -13.89 -9.42
C ALA A 593 -4.67 -14.53 -10.81
N GLU A 594 -3.46 -14.73 -11.37
CA GLU A 594 -3.29 -15.46 -12.63
C GLU A 594 -3.73 -16.93 -12.48
N ALA A 595 -3.34 -17.60 -11.39
CA ALA A 595 -3.78 -18.97 -11.12
C ALA A 595 -5.31 -19.06 -11.06
N GLY A 596 -5.98 -18.12 -10.39
CA GLY A 596 -7.44 -18.01 -10.35
C GLY A 596 -8.05 -17.86 -11.75
N ALA A 597 -7.52 -16.95 -12.57
CA ALA A 597 -7.99 -16.76 -13.95
C ALA A 597 -7.78 -18.03 -14.82
N ARG A 598 -6.66 -18.73 -14.66
CA ARG A 598 -6.37 -20.01 -15.34
C ARG A 598 -7.32 -21.11 -14.89
N ILE A 599 -7.66 -21.17 -13.59
CA ILE A 599 -8.66 -22.11 -13.06
C ILE A 599 -10.02 -21.87 -13.73
N GLU A 600 -10.48 -20.61 -13.79
CA GLU A 600 -11.75 -20.25 -14.44
C GLU A 600 -11.76 -20.59 -15.95
N ALA A 601 -10.63 -20.39 -16.63
CA ALA A 601 -10.46 -20.72 -18.05
C ALA A 601 -10.34 -22.22 -18.34
N GLY A 602 -10.21 -23.07 -17.31
CA GLY A 602 -9.99 -24.51 -17.48
C GLY A 602 -8.55 -24.91 -17.77
N GLU A 603 -7.59 -24.00 -17.62
CA GLU A 603 -6.15 -24.21 -17.87
C GLU A 603 -5.46 -24.76 -16.62
N TRP A 604 -5.94 -25.91 -16.14
CA TRP A 604 -5.62 -26.45 -14.82
C TRP A 604 -4.13 -26.74 -14.59
N GLN A 605 -3.43 -27.27 -15.60
CA GLN A 605 -1.98 -27.54 -15.49
C GLN A 605 -1.16 -26.25 -15.35
N ALA A 606 -1.55 -25.19 -16.07
CA ALA A 606 -0.90 -23.89 -15.95
C ALA A 606 -1.16 -23.24 -14.58
N ALA A 607 -2.39 -23.37 -14.06
CA ALA A 607 -2.72 -22.94 -12.71
C ALA A 607 -1.90 -23.68 -11.64
N GLU A 608 -1.78 -25.00 -11.75
CA GLU A 608 -1.01 -25.83 -10.83
C GLU A 608 0.47 -25.44 -10.81
N ALA A 609 1.09 -25.22 -11.99
CA ALA A 609 2.46 -24.74 -12.09
C ALA A 609 2.68 -23.36 -11.41
N LEU A 610 1.70 -22.46 -11.48
CA LEU A 610 1.74 -21.17 -10.78
C LEU A 610 1.61 -21.32 -9.26
N LEU A 611 0.84 -22.31 -8.80
CA LEU A 611 0.63 -22.59 -7.38
C LEU A 611 1.81 -23.37 -6.77
N ASP A 612 2.55 -24.16 -7.54
CA ASP A 612 3.69 -24.96 -7.05
C ASP A 612 5.02 -24.18 -6.97
N ALA A 613 5.03 -22.91 -7.38
CA ALA A 613 6.21 -22.04 -7.30
C ALA A 613 6.74 -21.88 -5.85
N PRO A 614 8.06 -21.64 -5.67
CA PRO A 614 8.70 -21.58 -4.35
C PRO A 614 8.01 -20.66 -3.35
N ARG A 615 8.02 -21.11 -2.09
CA ARG A 615 7.30 -20.53 -0.95
C ARG A 615 7.89 -19.17 -0.57
N SER A 616 7.03 -18.18 -0.32
CA SER A 616 7.35 -17.15 0.67
C SER A 616 6.91 -17.67 2.04
N GLY A 617 7.71 -17.44 3.08
CA GLY A 617 7.47 -17.96 4.44
C GLY A 617 6.27 -17.37 5.18
N ASP A 618 5.23 -16.88 4.48
CA ASP A 618 4.15 -16.09 5.08
C ASP A 618 2.86 -16.93 5.26
N GLY A 619 2.32 -16.96 6.48
CA GLY A 619 1.11 -17.72 6.81
C GLY A 619 -0.10 -17.35 5.93
N PRO A 620 -0.45 -16.07 5.76
CA PRO A 620 -1.56 -15.64 4.90
C PRO A 620 -1.35 -15.91 3.41
N ALA A 621 -0.10 -15.87 2.93
CA ALA A 621 0.20 -16.18 1.52
C ALA A 621 -0.04 -17.67 1.24
N GLU A 622 0.42 -18.54 2.14
CA GLU A 622 0.11 -19.97 2.08
C GLU A 622 -1.40 -20.22 2.23
N GLY A 623 -2.08 -19.51 3.13
CA GLY A 623 -3.54 -19.59 3.26
C GLY A 623 -4.27 -19.27 1.96
N ARG A 624 -3.88 -18.20 1.26
CA ARG A 624 -4.44 -17.85 -0.06
C ARG A 624 -4.07 -18.88 -1.13
N ARG A 625 -2.88 -19.46 -1.09
CA ARG A 625 -2.49 -20.57 -1.98
C ARG A 625 -3.37 -21.80 -1.76
N GLN A 626 -3.57 -22.21 -0.50
CA GLN A 626 -4.46 -23.32 -0.14
C GLN A 626 -5.90 -23.05 -0.60
N PHE A 627 -6.36 -21.80 -0.53
CA PHE A 627 -7.65 -21.41 -1.10
C PHE A 627 -7.71 -21.66 -2.62
N HIS A 628 -6.68 -21.26 -3.40
CA HIS A 628 -6.68 -21.52 -4.84
C HIS A 628 -6.54 -23.01 -5.18
N LEU A 629 -5.79 -23.78 -4.40
CA LEU A 629 -5.75 -25.25 -4.52
C LEU A 629 -7.12 -25.88 -4.22
N SER A 630 -7.84 -25.36 -3.24
CA SER A 630 -9.23 -25.75 -2.94
C SER A 630 -10.15 -25.47 -4.13
N LEU A 631 -10.05 -24.29 -4.74
CA LEU A 631 -10.80 -23.95 -5.96
C LEU A 631 -10.46 -24.88 -7.13
N LEU A 632 -9.18 -25.17 -7.35
CA LEU A 632 -8.72 -26.08 -8.40
C LEU A 632 -9.28 -27.50 -8.20
N ALA A 633 -9.23 -28.02 -6.97
CA ALA A 633 -9.81 -29.31 -6.62
C ALA A 633 -11.32 -29.34 -6.82
N ALA A 634 -12.03 -28.27 -6.44
CA ALA A 634 -13.46 -28.13 -6.66
C ALA A 634 -13.82 -28.13 -8.16
N GLN A 635 -13.05 -27.43 -9.01
CA GLN A 635 -13.27 -27.44 -10.47
C GLN A 635 -12.99 -28.81 -11.10
N ARG A 636 -12.13 -29.63 -10.49
CA ARG A 636 -11.91 -31.04 -10.85
C ARG A 636 -12.95 -31.98 -10.24
N TRP A 637 -13.96 -31.46 -9.55
CA TRP A 637 -14.97 -32.22 -8.80
C TRP A 637 -14.35 -33.17 -7.76
N ASP A 638 -13.19 -32.84 -7.18
CA ASP A 638 -12.61 -33.55 -6.04
C ASP A 638 -12.92 -32.77 -4.75
N PHE A 639 -14.11 -32.98 -4.20
CA PHE A 639 -14.55 -32.28 -3.01
C PHE A 639 -13.82 -32.71 -1.74
N ALA A 640 -13.25 -33.93 -1.71
CA ALA A 640 -12.46 -34.37 -0.56
C ALA A 640 -11.14 -33.58 -0.47
N GLU A 641 -10.44 -33.40 -1.58
CA GLU A 641 -9.27 -32.51 -1.62
C GLU A 641 -9.66 -31.04 -1.44
N ALA A 642 -10.76 -30.57 -2.06
CA ALA A 642 -11.22 -29.20 -1.90
C ALA A 642 -11.48 -28.85 -0.43
N ILE A 643 -12.10 -29.77 0.33
CA ILE A 643 -12.34 -29.62 1.76
C ILE A 643 -11.02 -29.55 2.53
N ARG A 644 -10.09 -30.50 2.32
CA ARG A 644 -8.79 -30.51 3.03
C ARG A 644 -8.02 -29.20 2.83
N ARG A 645 -7.94 -28.74 1.58
CA ARG A 645 -7.28 -27.48 1.21
C ARG A 645 -8.02 -26.27 1.76
N GLY A 646 -9.36 -26.30 1.71
CA GLY A 646 -10.21 -25.25 2.25
C GLY A 646 -10.07 -25.09 3.77
N GLU A 647 -10.03 -26.19 4.53
CA GLU A 647 -9.79 -26.18 5.98
C GLU A 647 -8.41 -25.59 6.32
N ALA A 648 -7.36 -25.96 5.56
CA ALA A 648 -6.04 -25.37 5.70
C ALA A 648 -6.04 -23.86 5.41
N ALA A 649 -6.79 -23.42 4.38
CA ALA A 649 -6.95 -22.00 4.06
C ALA A 649 -7.68 -21.23 5.17
N VAL A 650 -8.78 -21.78 5.71
CA VAL A 650 -9.54 -21.18 6.81
C VAL A 650 -8.72 -21.10 8.09
N ALA A 651 -7.88 -22.11 8.37
CA ALA A 651 -6.99 -22.08 9.53
C ALA A 651 -5.93 -20.97 9.42
N ALA A 652 -5.40 -20.72 8.23
CA ALA A 652 -4.42 -19.67 7.97
C ALA A 652 -5.06 -18.27 7.80
N LEU A 653 -6.36 -18.20 7.45
CA LEU A 653 -7.11 -16.98 7.19
C LEU A 653 -8.43 -16.95 8.00
N PRO A 654 -8.38 -16.96 9.34
CA PRO A 654 -9.58 -17.14 10.17
C PRO A 654 -10.60 -16.00 10.04
N GLY A 655 -10.15 -14.80 9.66
CA GLY A 655 -10.99 -13.62 9.44
C GLY A 655 -11.50 -13.44 8.01
N ASP A 656 -11.15 -14.35 7.08
CA ASP A 656 -11.60 -14.27 5.68
C ASP A 656 -12.83 -15.17 5.45
N GLY A 657 -13.94 -14.54 5.05
CA GLY A 657 -15.18 -15.23 4.73
C GLY A 657 -15.11 -16.04 3.42
N TRP A 658 -14.22 -15.68 2.48
CA TRP A 658 -14.16 -16.31 1.16
C TRP A 658 -13.76 -17.79 1.21
N PRO A 659 -12.66 -18.19 1.90
CA PRO A 659 -12.32 -19.59 2.07
C PRO A 659 -13.44 -20.38 2.78
N ARG A 660 -14.07 -19.82 3.82
CA ARG A 660 -15.20 -20.45 4.51
C ARG A 660 -16.38 -20.69 3.59
N ASN A 661 -16.76 -19.68 2.80
CA ASN A 661 -17.87 -19.76 1.87
C ASN A 661 -17.66 -20.91 0.85
N ARG A 662 -16.46 -21.01 0.27
CA ARG A 662 -16.13 -22.08 -0.68
C ARG A 662 -15.96 -23.45 -0.03
N LEU A 663 -15.56 -23.50 1.24
CA LEU A 663 -15.53 -24.74 2.01
C LEU A 663 -16.94 -25.26 2.34
N VAL A 664 -17.87 -24.38 2.70
CA VAL A 664 -19.30 -24.74 2.88
C VAL A 664 -19.83 -25.35 1.59
N HIS A 665 -19.56 -24.70 0.47
CA HIS A 665 -19.94 -25.19 -0.85
C HIS A 665 -19.41 -26.62 -1.11
N ALA A 666 -18.10 -26.85 -0.95
CA ALA A 666 -17.51 -28.17 -1.14
C ALA A 666 -18.09 -29.23 -0.17
N ALA A 667 -18.35 -28.87 1.08
CA ALA A 667 -18.94 -29.76 2.09
C ALA A 667 -20.38 -30.14 1.75
N LEU A 668 -21.20 -29.19 1.26
CA LEU A 668 -22.57 -29.47 0.79
C LEU A 668 -22.56 -30.48 -0.36
N LEU A 669 -21.68 -30.27 -1.37
CA LEU A 669 -21.57 -31.18 -2.52
C LEU A 669 -20.94 -32.53 -2.17
N ALA A 670 -20.20 -32.62 -1.07
CA ALA A 670 -19.72 -33.89 -0.49
C ALA A 670 -20.74 -34.58 0.42
N LEU A 671 -21.94 -34.00 0.61
CA LEU A 671 -22.96 -34.45 1.56
C LEU A 671 -22.49 -34.51 3.03
N ASP A 672 -21.46 -33.72 3.38
CA ASP A 672 -20.97 -33.53 4.74
C ASP A 672 -21.68 -32.32 5.38
N LEU A 673 -22.96 -32.50 5.67
CA LEU A 673 -23.86 -31.44 6.11
C LEU A 673 -23.48 -30.89 7.50
N ASP A 674 -22.85 -31.69 8.34
CA ASP A 674 -22.40 -31.24 9.67
C ASP A 674 -21.18 -30.34 9.56
N ARG A 675 -20.24 -30.66 8.66
CA ARG A 675 -19.14 -29.77 8.32
C ARG A 675 -19.64 -28.48 7.68
N ALA A 676 -20.57 -28.57 6.72
CA ALA A 676 -21.18 -27.40 6.11
C ALA A 676 -21.84 -26.48 7.15
N ALA A 677 -22.62 -27.04 8.08
CA ALA A 677 -23.26 -26.31 9.16
C ALA A 677 -22.26 -25.58 10.06
N ARG A 678 -21.18 -26.26 10.51
CA ARG A 678 -20.15 -25.64 11.35
C ARG A 678 -19.46 -24.46 10.66
N HIS A 679 -19.16 -24.58 9.36
CA HIS A 679 -18.52 -23.49 8.64
C HIS A 679 -19.48 -22.34 8.30
N LEU A 680 -20.77 -22.63 8.08
CA LEU A 680 -21.83 -21.63 7.96
C LEU A 680 -22.02 -20.85 9.26
N ASP A 681 -22.00 -21.49 10.42
CA ASP A 681 -22.07 -20.80 11.71
C ASP A 681 -20.88 -19.84 11.89
N GLY A 682 -19.68 -20.27 11.50
CA GLY A 682 -18.51 -19.40 11.51
C GLY A 682 -18.62 -18.23 10.52
N LEU A 683 -19.19 -18.44 9.34
CA LEU A 683 -19.40 -17.38 8.35
C LEU A 683 -20.46 -16.37 8.86
N ALA A 684 -21.56 -16.85 9.41
CA ALA A 684 -22.60 -16.05 10.04
C ALA A 684 -22.05 -15.18 11.18
N ALA A 685 -21.15 -15.73 12.02
CA ALA A 685 -20.48 -14.98 13.07
C ALA A 685 -19.60 -13.85 12.51
N LEU A 686 -18.81 -14.12 11.45
CA LEU A 686 -17.97 -13.11 10.80
C LEU A 686 -18.80 -11.98 10.15
N GLU A 687 -19.97 -12.32 9.61
CA GLU A 687 -20.85 -11.38 8.92
C GLU A 687 -21.90 -10.72 9.84
N ALA A 688 -21.92 -11.05 11.13
CA ALA A 688 -22.96 -10.61 12.06
C ALA A 688 -23.04 -9.08 12.17
N GLY A 689 -21.90 -8.41 12.32
CA GLY A 689 -21.86 -6.94 12.39
C GLY A 689 -22.34 -6.27 11.10
N ALA A 690 -21.89 -6.78 9.94
CA ALA A 690 -22.34 -6.27 8.64
C ALA A 690 -23.83 -6.52 8.39
N SER A 691 -24.34 -7.68 8.83
CA SER A 691 -25.76 -8.03 8.76
C SER A 691 -26.60 -7.11 9.63
N ALA A 692 -26.17 -6.83 10.87
CA ALA A 692 -26.83 -5.88 11.76
C ALA A 692 -26.96 -4.48 11.14
N LEU A 693 -25.89 -3.96 10.53
CA LEU A 693 -25.92 -2.67 9.82
C LEU A 693 -26.88 -2.65 8.63
N LYS A 694 -27.10 -3.81 7.99
CA LYS A 694 -28.06 -3.98 6.89
C LYS A 694 -29.49 -4.24 7.37
N GLY A 695 -29.73 -4.32 8.68
CA GLY A 695 -31.00 -4.75 9.27
C GLY A 695 -31.34 -6.21 8.95
N LYS A 696 -30.33 -7.04 8.67
CA LYS A 696 -30.49 -8.46 8.34
C LYS A 696 -30.16 -9.34 9.54
N SER A 697 -30.86 -10.46 9.66
CA SER A 697 -30.53 -11.50 10.62
C SER A 697 -29.22 -12.17 10.23
N ALA A 698 -28.33 -12.38 11.21
CA ALA A 698 -27.11 -13.17 11.05
C ALA A 698 -27.40 -14.70 11.09
N ASN A 699 -28.66 -15.12 11.10
CA ASN A 699 -29.00 -16.54 11.08
C ASN A 699 -28.52 -17.18 9.77
N ARG A 700 -27.77 -18.28 9.86
CA ARG A 700 -27.26 -19.02 8.70
C ARG A 700 -28.34 -19.37 7.67
N SER A 701 -29.55 -19.69 8.10
CA SER A 701 -30.69 -20.05 7.23
C SER A 701 -31.20 -18.88 6.39
N GLN A 702 -30.73 -17.65 6.64
CA GLN A 702 -31.01 -16.46 5.83
C GLN A 702 -29.94 -16.25 4.73
N SER A 703 -29.09 -17.24 4.49
CA SER A 703 -28.14 -17.29 3.37
C SER A 703 -28.54 -18.37 2.37
N HIS A 704 -28.11 -18.20 1.11
CA HIS A 704 -28.38 -19.20 0.07
C HIS A 704 -27.88 -20.60 0.44
N TYR A 705 -26.67 -20.72 0.99
CA TYR A 705 -26.12 -22.01 1.44
C TYR A 705 -26.82 -22.57 2.67
N GLY A 706 -27.30 -21.72 3.58
CA GLY A 706 -28.08 -22.17 4.74
C GLY A 706 -29.43 -22.75 4.31
N GLN A 707 -30.10 -22.12 3.35
CA GLN A 707 -31.32 -22.64 2.75
C GLN A 707 -31.09 -23.99 2.05
N LEU A 708 -30.01 -24.13 1.28
CA LEU A 708 -29.63 -25.42 0.66
C LEU A 708 -29.28 -26.50 1.70
N LEU A 709 -28.61 -26.11 2.79
CA LEU A 709 -28.31 -27.02 3.89
C LEU A 709 -29.60 -27.53 4.55
N ASP A 710 -30.55 -26.65 4.80
CA ASP A 710 -31.83 -27.00 5.41
C ASP A 710 -32.64 -27.91 4.46
N GLU A 711 -32.68 -27.59 3.17
CA GLU A 711 -33.27 -28.42 2.11
C GLU A 711 -32.66 -29.83 2.05
N PHE A 712 -31.32 -29.94 2.07
CA PHE A 712 -30.62 -31.23 2.01
C PHE A 712 -30.84 -32.08 3.28
N ARG A 713 -31.30 -31.47 4.37
CA ARG A 713 -31.62 -32.15 5.64
C ARG A 713 -33.08 -32.55 5.76
N LEU A 714 -33.97 -32.09 4.87
CA LEU A 714 -35.40 -32.37 4.97
C LEU A 714 -35.72 -33.87 4.92
N ASP A 715 -35.01 -34.62 4.06
CA ASP A 715 -35.20 -36.05 3.88
C ASP A 715 -33.94 -36.85 4.26
N ALA A 716 -33.93 -37.35 5.50
CA ALA A 716 -32.81 -38.11 6.05
C ALA A 716 -32.67 -39.50 5.41
N GLU A 717 -33.76 -40.10 4.93
CA GLU A 717 -33.75 -41.41 4.27
C GLU A 717 -33.07 -41.29 2.90
N VAL A 718 -33.48 -40.32 2.09
CA VAL A 718 -32.85 -40.04 0.80
C VAL A 718 -31.36 -39.71 0.97
N LEU A 719 -31.00 -38.95 2.00
CA LEU A 719 -29.59 -38.64 2.28
C LEU A 719 -28.77 -39.91 2.61
N ALA A 720 -29.34 -40.85 3.37
CA ALA A 720 -28.70 -42.12 3.69
C ALA A 720 -28.53 -42.99 2.42
N ASP A 721 -29.54 -43.03 1.56
CA ASP A 721 -29.50 -43.73 0.28
C ASP A 721 -28.44 -43.15 -0.65
N LEU A 722 -28.33 -41.81 -0.74
CA LEU A 722 -27.30 -41.14 -1.54
C LEU A 722 -25.88 -41.49 -1.06
N ARG A 723 -25.63 -41.45 0.25
CA ARG A 723 -24.34 -41.84 0.82
C ARG A 723 -24.00 -43.29 0.53
N THR A 724 -24.98 -44.17 0.65
CA THR A 724 -24.83 -45.59 0.31
C THR A 724 -24.50 -45.77 -1.16
N ALA A 725 -25.22 -45.09 -2.06
CA ALA A 725 -24.98 -45.14 -3.51
C ALA A 725 -23.56 -44.64 -3.87
N LEU A 726 -23.09 -43.56 -3.25
CA LEU A 726 -21.76 -42.99 -3.52
C LEU A 726 -20.59 -43.83 -2.99
N ALA A 727 -20.84 -44.72 -2.02
CA ALA A 727 -19.83 -45.66 -1.51
C ALA A 727 -19.50 -46.80 -2.49
N HIS A 728 -20.36 -47.04 -3.50
CA HIS A 728 -20.10 -48.06 -4.53
C HIS A 728 -18.99 -47.65 -5.52
N PRO A 729 -18.44 -48.60 -6.29
CA PRO A 729 -17.49 -48.29 -7.37
C PRO A 729 -18.09 -47.33 -8.41
N PRO A 730 -17.30 -46.43 -9.04
CA PRO A 730 -17.78 -45.42 -9.97
C PRO A 730 -18.71 -45.93 -11.09
N GLY A 731 -18.48 -47.15 -11.60
CA GLY A 731 -19.30 -47.76 -12.65
C GLY A 731 -20.75 -48.10 -12.25
N GLU A 732 -21.05 -48.17 -10.95
CA GLU A 732 -22.40 -48.48 -10.45
C GLU A 732 -23.17 -47.25 -9.94
N ARG A 733 -22.47 -46.16 -9.62
CA ARG A 733 -23.06 -45.01 -8.91
C ARG A 733 -24.19 -44.36 -9.68
N LEU A 734 -24.00 -44.12 -10.97
CA LEU A 734 -24.97 -43.38 -11.79
C LEU A 734 -26.31 -44.12 -11.89
N ALA A 735 -26.30 -45.45 -12.04
CA ALA A 735 -27.52 -46.25 -12.11
C ALA A 735 -28.28 -46.24 -10.76
N ARG A 736 -27.55 -46.29 -9.64
CA ARG A 736 -28.12 -46.22 -8.29
C ARG A 736 -28.70 -44.84 -8.00
N LEU A 737 -27.98 -43.77 -8.35
CA LEU A 737 -28.48 -42.41 -8.21
C LEU A 737 -29.72 -42.17 -9.09
N ALA A 738 -29.76 -42.71 -10.30
CA ALA A 738 -30.96 -42.67 -11.14
C ALA A 738 -32.17 -43.36 -10.48
N ALA A 739 -31.95 -44.46 -9.74
CA ALA A 739 -33.02 -45.11 -8.98
C ALA A 739 -33.53 -44.25 -7.82
N ILE A 740 -32.64 -43.59 -7.09
CA ILE A 740 -32.99 -42.65 -6.02
C ILE A 740 -33.76 -41.46 -6.59
N VAL A 741 -33.30 -40.87 -7.70
CA VAL A 741 -34.01 -39.78 -8.39
C VAL A 741 -35.43 -40.19 -8.80
N ARG A 742 -35.64 -41.43 -9.27
CA ARG A 742 -37.00 -41.92 -9.57
C ARG A 742 -37.87 -42.10 -8.33
N ALA A 743 -37.28 -42.48 -7.20
CA ALA A 743 -38.00 -42.68 -5.95
C ALA A 743 -38.32 -41.36 -5.22
N ALA A 744 -37.44 -40.37 -5.33
CA ALA A 744 -37.54 -39.06 -4.70
C ALA A 744 -37.26 -37.93 -5.73
N PRO A 745 -38.15 -37.71 -6.71
CA PRO A 745 -37.92 -36.74 -7.80
C PRO A 745 -37.84 -35.28 -7.33
N ASP A 746 -38.42 -34.97 -6.18
CA ASP A 746 -38.37 -33.63 -5.57
C ASP A 746 -37.06 -33.38 -4.79
N SER A 747 -36.21 -34.40 -4.60
CA SER A 747 -34.95 -34.24 -3.86
C SER A 747 -33.89 -33.51 -4.70
N THR A 748 -33.60 -32.27 -4.30
CA THR A 748 -32.55 -31.47 -4.93
C THR A 748 -31.16 -32.08 -4.73
N ALA A 749 -30.88 -32.66 -3.56
CA ALA A 749 -29.63 -33.34 -3.29
C ALA A 749 -29.41 -34.53 -4.23
N ALA A 750 -30.46 -35.33 -4.48
CA ALA A 750 -30.37 -36.46 -5.40
C ALA A 750 -30.09 -36.03 -6.84
N ALA A 751 -30.79 -34.98 -7.31
CA ALA A 751 -30.58 -34.45 -8.65
C ALA A 751 -29.16 -33.88 -8.85
N VAL A 752 -28.65 -33.12 -7.88
CA VAL A 752 -27.29 -32.58 -7.91
C VAL A 752 -26.25 -33.70 -7.93
N GLN A 753 -26.37 -34.71 -7.06
CA GLN A 753 -25.43 -35.84 -7.03
C GLN A 753 -25.47 -36.67 -8.31
N PHE A 754 -26.66 -36.84 -8.90
CA PHE A 754 -26.82 -37.48 -10.20
C PHE A 754 -25.97 -36.79 -11.28
N PHE A 755 -26.02 -35.45 -11.35
CA PHE A 755 -25.22 -34.72 -12.34
C PHE A 755 -23.72 -34.68 -11.99
N ILE A 756 -23.33 -34.62 -10.71
CA ILE A 756 -21.92 -34.74 -10.30
C ILE A 756 -21.32 -36.07 -10.77
N GLU A 757 -21.98 -37.19 -10.49
CA GLU A 757 -21.49 -38.51 -10.91
C GLU A 757 -21.58 -38.71 -12.43
N ARG A 758 -22.62 -38.17 -13.07
CA ARG A 758 -22.71 -38.16 -14.53
C ARG A 758 -21.55 -37.41 -15.18
N ARG A 759 -21.06 -36.34 -14.53
CA ARG A 759 -19.88 -35.59 -14.96
C ARG A 759 -18.61 -36.43 -14.84
N ARG A 760 -18.47 -37.15 -13.73
CA ARG A 760 -17.32 -38.01 -13.45
C ARG A 760 -17.29 -39.24 -14.36
N ALA A 761 -18.44 -39.71 -14.82
CA ALA A 761 -18.55 -40.75 -15.82
C ALA A 761 -18.05 -40.27 -17.20
N ALA A 762 -17.47 -41.17 -18.00
CA ALA A 762 -16.97 -40.84 -19.33
C ALA A 762 -18.10 -40.32 -20.24
N ARG A 763 -17.89 -39.17 -20.90
CA ARG A 763 -18.81 -38.67 -21.94
C ARG A 763 -18.88 -39.69 -23.09
N PRO A 764 -20.07 -40.05 -23.59
CA PRO A 764 -20.18 -40.88 -24.78
C PRO A 764 -19.47 -40.22 -25.97
N ALA A 765 -18.75 -41.01 -26.76
CA ALA A 765 -17.80 -40.52 -27.76
C ALA A 765 -18.43 -39.73 -28.93
N ARG A 766 -19.75 -39.88 -29.16
CA ARG A 766 -20.51 -39.08 -30.12
C ARG A 766 -22.02 -39.17 -29.83
N PRO A 767 -22.75 -38.05 -29.74
CA PRO A 767 -24.20 -38.06 -29.68
C PRO A 767 -24.77 -38.68 -30.98
N ALA A 768 -25.84 -39.47 -30.88
CA ALA A 768 -26.58 -39.88 -32.08
C ALA A 768 -27.39 -38.66 -32.59
N PRO A 769 -27.54 -38.48 -33.92
CA PRO A 769 -28.34 -37.38 -34.44
C PRO A 769 -29.75 -37.42 -33.87
N VAL A 770 -30.21 -36.30 -33.30
CA VAL A 770 -31.59 -36.16 -32.81
C VAL A 770 -32.49 -35.83 -34.00
N GLY A 771 -33.76 -36.27 -33.95
CA GLY A 771 -34.72 -36.09 -35.07
C GLY A 771 -35.09 -34.63 -35.39
N SER A 772 -34.70 -33.66 -34.54
CA SER A 772 -34.86 -32.22 -34.77
C SER A 772 -33.63 -31.46 -34.25
N ALA A 773 -33.18 -30.45 -34.98
CA ALA A 773 -32.09 -29.57 -34.53
C ALA A 773 -32.61 -28.41 -33.67
N ILE A 774 -31.75 -27.87 -32.80
CA ILE A 774 -32.03 -26.63 -32.05
C ILE A 774 -32.19 -25.47 -33.05
N PRO A 775 -33.31 -24.74 -33.03
CA PRO A 775 -33.52 -23.58 -33.88
C PRO A 775 -32.40 -22.52 -33.72
N PRO A 776 -31.94 -21.89 -34.81
CA PRO A 776 -30.93 -20.84 -34.76
C PRO A 776 -31.55 -19.50 -34.34
N THR A 777 -32.20 -19.47 -33.17
CA THR A 777 -32.82 -18.27 -32.60
C THR A 777 -32.28 -18.07 -31.19
N ILE A 778 -31.82 -16.86 -30.88
CA ILE A 778 -31.38 -16.43 -29.55
C ILE A 778 -32.48 -15.57 -28.94
N HIS A 779 -32.95 -15.99 -27.77
CA HIS A 779 -33.96 -15.30 -26.98
C HIS A 779 -33.30 -14.70 -25.73
N GLN A 780 -33.58 -13.42 -25.48
CA GLN A 780 -33.23 -12.76 -24.22
C GLN A 780 -34.45 -12.02 -23.68
N TYR A 781 -34.55 -11.86 -22.36
CA TYR A 781 -35.70 -11.24 -21.70
C TYR A 781 -35.27 -10.09 -20.79
N TRP A 782 -36.00 -8.98 -20.87
CA TRP A 782 -35.94 -7.88 -19.92
C TRP A 782 -37.35 -7.39 -19.64
N ASP A 783 -37.77 -7.23 -18.38
CA ASP A 783 -39.17 -7.00 -18.02
C ASP A 783 -39.76 -5.70 -18.62
N GLU A 784 -38.95 -4.64 -18.71
CA GLU A 784 -39.29 -3.37 -19.34
C GLU A 784 -39.03 -3.36 -20.85
N ALA A 785 -39.67 -2.42 -21.56
CA ALA A 785 -39.54 -2.32 -23.01
C ALA A 785 -38.11 -1.94 -23.48
N VAL A 786 -37.35 -1.22 -22.65
CA VAL A 786 -36.00 -0.73 -22.99
C VAL A 786 -35.04 -1.11 -21.87
N PRO A 787 -34.06 -2.01 -22.12
CA PRO A 787 -33.02 -2.31 -21.16
C PRO A 787 -32.13 -1.09 -20.87
N PRO A 788 -31.54 -0.97 -19.67
CA PRO A 788 -30.50 0.01 -19.37
C PRO A 788 -29.30 -0.03 -20.34
N PRO A 789 -28.57 1.08 -20.55
CA PRO A 789 -27.50 1.15 -21.56
C PRO A 789 -26.37 0.12 -21.40
N ASP A 790 -26.00 -0.21 -20.17
CA ASP A 790 -24.99 -1.22 -19.86
C ASP A 790 -25.48 -2.64 -20.24
N LEU A 791 -26.75 -2.95 -19.98
CA LEU A 791 -27.39 -4.19 -20.43
C LEU A 791 -27.54 -4.26 -21.95
N GLN A 792 -27.85 -3.14 -22.60
CA GLN A 792 -27.90 -3.08 -24.07
C GLN A 792 -26.54 -3.47 -24.68
N ALA A 793 -25.42 -3.09 -24.05
CA ALA A 793 -24.09 -3.49 -24.51
C ALA A 793 -23.85 -5.01 -24.38
N TYR A 794 -24.38 -5.66 -23.33
CA TYR A 794 -24.31 -7.11 -23.18
C TYR A 794 -25.21 -7.82 -24.20
N ILE A 795 -26.46 -7.39 -24.37
CA ILE A 795 -27.39 -7.92 -25.38
C ILE A 795 -26.81 -7.77 -26.80
N ALA A 796 -26.25 -6.61 -27.14
CA ALA A 796 -25.64 -6.35 -28.44
C ALA A 796 -24.46 -7.28 -28.74
N SER A 797 -23.73 -7.76 -27.72
CA SER A 797 -22.65 -8.74 -27.92
C SER A 797 -23.18 -10.08 -28.46
N TRP A 798 -24.35 -10.52 -28.01
CA TRP A 798 -25.00 -11.72 -28.51
C TRP A 798 -25.43 -11.58 -29.97
N GLN A 799 -26.03 -10.43 -30.32
CA GLN A 799 -26.44 -10.11 -31.68
C GLN A 799 -25.25 -10.06 -32.65
N THR A 800 -24.19 -9.35 -32.26
CA THR A 800 -23.05 -9.07 -33.13
C THR A 800 -22.22 -10.33 -33.41
N LEU A 801 -21.98 -11.15 -32.38
CA LEU A 801 -21.13 -12.34 -32.52
C LEU A 801 -21.85 -13.55 -33.13
N ASN A 802 -23.18 -13.51 -33.24
CA ASN A 802 -23.99 -14.62 -33.71
C ASN A 802 -24.86 -14.24 -34.91
N ALA A 803 -24.25 -13.64 -35.95
CA ALA A 803 -24.95 -13.20 -37.17
C ALA A 803 -25.75 -14.32 -37.89
N GLY A 804 -25.46 -15.59 -37.63
CA GLY A 804 -26.22 -16.74 -38.13
C GLY A 804 -27.47 -17.10 -37.32
N PHE A 805 -27.77 -16.36 -36.25
CA PHE A 805 -28.93 -16.58 -35.40
C PHE A 805 -29.89 -15.39 -35.51
N GLU A 806 -31.19 -15.68 -35.53
CA GLU A 806 -32.20 -14.64 -35.31
C GLU A 806 -32.17 -14.25 -33.83
N HIS A 807 -32.07 -12.95 -33.51
CA HIS A 807 -32.11 -12.48 -32.14
C HIS A 807 -33.46 -11.85 -31.80
N ARG A 808 -34.06 -12.28 -30.69
CA ARG A 808 -35.35 -11.78 -30.18
C ARG A 808 -35.21 -11.33 -28.74
N LEU A 809 -35.46 -10.05 -28.50
CA LEU A 809 -35.56 -9.46 -27.17
C LEU A 809 -37.04 -9.38 -26.76
N TRP A 810 -37.35 -9.97 -25.62
CA TRP A 810 -38.70 -10.08 -25.08
C TRP A 810 -38.89 -9.18 -23.87
N ASN A 811 -40.13 -8.74 -23.65
CA ASN A 811 -40.51 -7.98 -22.47
C ASN A 811 -41.73 -8.56 -21.79
N ALA A 812 -42.15 -7.99 -20.66
CA ALA A 812 -43.28 -8.53 -19.91
C ALA A 812 -44.61 -8.52 -20.69
N ALA A 813 -44.80 -7.65 -21.69
CA ALA A 813 -46.01 -7.65 -22.50
C ALA A 813 -45.98 -8.81 -23.51
N SER A 814 -44.90 -8.93 -24.30
CA SER A 814 -44.77 -10.02 -25.28
C SER A 814 -44.63 -11.40 -24.64
N ALA A 815 -44.04 -11.48 -23.44
CA ALA A 815 -43.97 -12.72 -22.67
C ALA A 815 -45.37 -13.25 -22.29
N ARG A 816 -46.33 -12.37 -21.97
CA ARG A 816 -47.70 -12.78 -21.64
C ARG A 816 -48.41 -13.42 -22.82
N GLU A 817 -48.16 -12.95 -24.04
CA GLU A 817 -48.74 -13.52 -25.25
C GLU A 817 -48.26 -14.97 -25.45
N VAL A 818 -46.96 -15.21 -25.30
CA VAL A 818 -46.37 -16.56 -25.36
C VAL A 818 -46.95 -17.46 -24.26
N LEU A 819 -47.04 -16.96 -23.03
CA LEU A 819 -47.53 -17.72 -21.89
C LEU A 819 -49.04 -18.00 -21.92
N HIS A 820 -49.81 -17.14 -22.60
CA HIS A 820 -51.24 -17.38 -22.85
C HIS A 820 -51.46 -18.61 -23.75
N GLY A 821 -50.57 -18.81 -24.73
CA GLY A 821 -50.58 -19.98 -25.62
C GLY A 821 -49.87 -21.22 -25.06
N SER A 822 -49.42 -21.19 -23.79
CA SER A 822 -48.65 -22.29 -23.21
C SER A 822 -49.51 -23.57 -23.08
N PRO A 823 -48.96 -24.75 -23.41
CA PRO A 823 -49.65 -26.03 -23.23
C PRO A 823 -49.76 -26.45 -21.75
N VAL A 824 -49.06 -25.77 -20.84
CA VAL A 824 -49.15 -26.02 -19.38
C VAL A 824 -50.22 -25.11 -18.77
N PRO A 825 -51.34 -25.65 -18.26
CA PRO A 825 -52.41 -24.84 -17.70
C PRO A 825 -51.95 -23.97 -16.54
N GLY A 826 -52.37 -22.70 -16.55
CA GLY A 826 -52.05 -21.76 -15.46
C GLY A 826 -50.68 -21.08 -15.57
N ALA A 827 -49.95 -21.25 -16.68
CA ALA A 827 -48.64 -20.61 -16.89
C ALA A 827 -48.71 -19.07 -16.85
N LEU A 828 -49.67 -18.46 -17.54
CA LEU A 828 -49.90 -17.01 -17.50
C LEU A 828 -50.23 -16.53 -16.08
N ALA A 829 -51.08 -17.28 -15.36
CA ALA A 829 -51.44 -16.95 -13.98
C ALA A 829 -50.23 -17.03 -13.04
N ALA A 830 -49.36 -18.04 -13.21
CA ALA A 830 -48.11 -18.13 -12.46
C ALA A 830 -47.19 -16.93 -12.75
N PHE A 831 -47.04 -16.55 -14.01
CA PHE A 831 -46.22 -15.40 -14.40
C PHE A 831 -46.73 -14.07 -13.83
N ASP A 832 -48.04 -13.84 -13.83
CA ASP A 832 -48.62 -12.64 -13.23
C ASP A 832 -48.55 -12.64 -11.69
N ARG A 833 -48.57 -13.82 -11.06
CA ARG A 833 -48.40 -13.99 -9.60
C ARG A 833 -46.95 -13.90 -9.14
N ALA A 834 -45.99 -14.19 -10.01
CA ALA A 834 -44.57 -14.19 -9.68
C ALA A 834 -44.15 -12.81 -9.13
N PRO A 835 -43.70 -12.73 -7.86
CA PRO A 835 -43.41 -11.45 -7.21
C PRO A 835 -42.13 -10.80 -7.74
N GLU A 836 -41.17 -11.61 -8.18
CA GLU A 836 -39.83 -11.16 -8.58
C GLU A 836 -39.66 -11.20 -10.12
N PRO A 837 -39.06 -10.18 -10.75
CA PRO A 837 -38.75 -10.19 -12.18
C PRO A 837 -37.90 -11.39 -12.62
N ALA A 838 -37.01 -11.88 -11.76
CA ALA A 838 -36.21 -13.07 -12.05
C ALA A 838 -37.07 -14.35 -12.17
N MET A 839 -38.10 -14.51 -11.32
CA MET A 839 -39.05 -15.63 -11.44
C MET A 839 -39.86 -15.56 -12.74
N LYS A 840 -40.20 -14.35 -13.18
CA LYS A 840 -40.87 -14.12 -14.47
C LYS A 840 -39.97 -14.54 -15.63
N ALA A 841 -38.70 -14.17 -15.60
CA ALA A 841 -37.72 -14.58 -16.60
C ALA A 841 -37.54 -16.12 -16.62
N ASP A 842 -37.51 -16.76 -15.45
CA ASP A 842 -37.43 -18.22 -15.32
C ASP A 842 -38.66 -18.94 -15.91
N LEU A 843 -39.87 -18.49 -15.58
CA LEU A 843 -41.10 -19.06 -16.15
C LEU A 843 -41.17 -18.84 -17.66
N PHE A 844 -40.84 -17.63 -18.10
CA PHE A 844 -40.90 -17.26 -19.51
C PHE A 844 -39.90 -18.05 -20.36
N ARG A 845 -38.64 -18.19 -19.92
CA ARG A 845 -37.63 -18.93 -20.69
C ARG A 845 -38.01 -20.40 -20.89
N LEU A 846 -38.58 -21.03 -19.85
CA LEU A 846 -39.04 -22.42 -19.93
C LEU A 846 -40.20 -22.56 -20.91
N ALA A 847 -41.20 -21.67 -20.83
CA ALA A 847 -42.35 -21.69 -21.74
C ALA A 847 -41.96 -21.42 -23.19
N LEU A 848 -41.11 -20.41 -23.41
CA LEU A 848 -40.65 -20.01 -24.73
C LEU A 848 -39.83 -21.12 -25.40
N LEU A 849 -38.81 -21.65 -24.72
CA LEU A 849 -37.99 -22.72 -25.28
C LEU A 849 -38.79 -24.01 -25.46
N PHE A 850 -39.78 -24.29 -24.62
CA PHE A 850 -40.65 -25.45 -24.83
C PHE A 850 -41.53 -25.29 -26.08
N ALA A 851 -42.05 -24.09 -26.33
CA ALA A 851 -42.92 -23.83 -27.47
C ALA A 851 -42.15 -23.70 -28.80
N GLU A 852 -41.07 -22.93 -28.81
CA GLU A 852 -40.37 -22.52 -30.04
C GLU A 852 -38.97 -23.15 -30.18
N GLY A 853 -38.41 -23.74 -29.12
CA GLY A 853 -37.01 -24.14 -29.08
C GLY A 853 -36.06 -22.94 -29.12
N GLY A 854 -34.80 -23.19 -29.45
CA GLY A 854 -33.79 -22.16 -29.66
C GLY A 854 -32.78 -22.09 -28.51
N VAL A 855 -32.15 -20.93 -28.36
CA VAL A 855 -31.16 -20.63 -27.32
C VAL A 855 -31.67 -19.49 -26.45
N TYR A 856 -31.69 -19.68 -25.14
CA TYR A 856 -31.92 -18.60 -24.19
C TYR A 856 -30.62 -18.19 -23.53
N ALA A 857 -30.40 -16.89 -23.36
CA ALA A 857 -29.31 -16.31 -22.58
C ALA A 857 -29.84 -15.17 -21.70
N ASP A 858 -29.39 -15.06 -20.45
CA ASP A 858 -29.76 -13.93 -19.60
C ASP A 858 -29.25 -12.59 -20.17
N ALA A 859 -30.01 -11.52 -19.94
CA ALA A 859 -29.73 -10.20 -20.52
C ALA A 859 -28.46 -9.54 -19.94
N ASP A 860 -28.03 -9.97 -18.76
CA ASP A 860 -26.83 -9.51 -18.06
C ASP A 860 -25.61 -10.41 -18.25
N ASP A 861 -25.70 -11.37 -19.18
CA ASP A 861 -24.57 -12.16 -19.63
C ASP A 861 -23.97 -11.57 -20.90
N ARG A 862 -22.64 -11.51 -20.97
CA ARG A 862 -21.92 -11.01 -22.15
C ARG A 862 -21.46 -12.16 -23.02
N CYS A 863 -21.80 -12.13 -24.30
CA CYS A 863 -21.26 -13.05 -25.30
C CYS A 863 -19.81 -12.69 -25.60
N LEU A 864 -18.92 -13.67 -25.53
CA LEU A 864 -17.49 -13.55 -25.81
C LEU A 864 -17.11 -14.14 -27.17
N ARG A 865 -17.84 -15.16 -27.63
CA ARG A 865 -17.60 -15.88 -28.89
C ARG A 865 -18.90 -16.40 -29.49
N ALA A 866 -18.90 -16.64 -30.80
CA ALA A 866 -20.04 -17.24 -31.50
C ALA A 866 -20.41 -18.60 -30.88
N ILE A 867 -21.69 -18.82 -30.58
CA ILE A 867 -22.21 -20.01 -29.89
C ILE A 867 -22.61 -21.15 -30.82
N ALA A 868 -22.49 -20.99 -32.14
CA ALA A 868 -22.78 -22.06 -33.10
C ALA A 868 -22.12 -23.42 -32.74
N PRO A 869 -20.85 -23.48 -32.25
CA PRO A 869 -20.24 -24.74 -31.82
C PRO A 869 -20.93 -25.43 -30.62
N LEU A 870 -21.78 -24.71 -29.88
CA LEU A 870 -22.50 -25.22 -28.73
C LEU A 870 -23.84 -25.90 -29.11
N VAL A 871 -24.39 -25.69 -30.30
CA VAL A 871 -25.78 -26.06 -30.66
C VAL A 871 -25.88 -26.82 -31.99
N GLY A 872 -24.99 -27.80 -32.21
CA GLY A 872 -24.98 -28.64 -33.41
C GLY A 872 -26.25 -29.47 -33.64
N PRO A 873 -26.45 -30.01 -34.86
CA PRO A 873 -27.66 -30.76 -35.24
C PRO A 873 -27.85 -32.06 -34.45
N GLU A 874 -26.80 -32.58 -33.83
CA GLU A 874 -26.82 -33.75 -32.94
C GLU A 874 -27.26 -33.43 -31.51
N ARG A 875 -27.58 -32.17 -31.19
CA ARG A 875 -27.91 -31.72 -29.84
C ARG A 875 -29.39 -31.38 -29.74
N GLY A 876 -30.05 -31.94 -28.74
CA GLY A 876 -31.46 -31.74 -28.43
C GLY A 876 -31.68 -30.85 -27.20
N PHE A 877 -30.73 -30.88 -26.26
CA PHE A 877 -30.72 -30.03 -25.07
C PHE A 877 -29.28 -29.75 -24.65
N VAL A 878 -28.93 -28.48 -24.44
CA VAL A 878 -27.60 -28.03 -24.04
C VAL A 878 -27.73 -27.11 -22.84
N ALA A 879 -27.02 -27.45 -21.77
CA ALA A 879 -26.80 -26.61 -20.60
C ALA A 879 -25.36 -26.78 -20.12
N TYR A 880 -24.94 -25.98 -19.15
CA TYR A 880 -23.66 -26.17 -18.47
C TYR A 880 -23.89 -26.50 -17.00
N GLN A 881 -22.92 -27.15 -16.37
CA GLN A 881 -22.99 -27.43 -14.94
C GLN A 881 -22.37 -26.29 -14.16
N GLU A 882 -23.14 -25.69 -13.25
CA GLU A 882 -22.70 -24.62 -12.35
C GLU A 882 -21.85 -25.16 -11.20
N ASP A 883 -21.19 -24.26 -10.47
CA ASP A 883 -20.35 -24.61 -9.32
C ASP A 883 -21.12 -25.45 -8.28
N LEU A 884 -22.42 -25.14 -8.05
CA LEU A 884 -23.32 -25.85 -7.12
C LEU A 884 -23.68 -27.29 -7.57
N GLY A 885 -23.14 -27.77 -8.69
CA GLY A 885 -23.52 -29.06 -9.27
C GLY A 885 -24.86 -29.06 -10.02
N SER A 886 -25.60 -27.96 -9.97
CA SER A 886 -26.84 -27.71 -10.73
C SER A 886 -26.59 -27.46 -12.22
N LEU A 887 -27.65 -27.55 -13.01
CA LEU A 887 -27.68 -27.07 -14.39
C LEU A 887 -27.94 -25.57 -14.40
N GLY A 888 -27.06 -24.80 -15.06
CA GLY A 888 -27.25 -23.37 -15.24
C GLY A 888 -28.50 -23.10 -16.06
N ASN A 889 -29.35 -22.20 -15.56
CA ASN A 889 -30.59 -21.81 -16.24
C ASN A 889 -30.45 -20.49 -17.00
N ASN A 890 -29.39 -19.72 -16.76
CA ASN A 890 -29.06 -18.48 -17.47
C ASN A 890 -28.68 -18.73 -18.94
N PHE A 891 -28.22 -19.93 -19.28
CA PHE A 891 -28.04 -20.39 -20.65
C PHE A 891 -28.65 -21.78 -20.84
N VAL A 892 -29.64 -21.89 -21.73
CA VAL A 892 -30.26 -23.17 -22.10
C VAL A 892 -30.53 -23.15 -23.60
N ALA A 893 -30.15 -24.20 -24.31
CA ALA A 893 -30.53 -24.40 -25.70
C ALA A 893 -31.30 -25.71 -25.85
N ALA A 894 -32.41 -25.72 -26.58
CA ALA A 894 -33.24 -26.91 -26.71
C ALA A 894 -34.04 -26.96 -28.00
N THR A 895 -34.43 -28.17 -28.39
CA THR A 895 -35.42 -28.37 -29.45
C THR A 895 -36.83 -28.05 -28.94
N PRO A 896 -37.76 -27.65 -29.81
CA PRO A 896 -39.16 -27.47 -29.44
C PRO A 896 -39.73 -28.76 -28.82
N GLY A 897 -40.55 -28.63 -27.79
CA GLY A 897 -41.20 -29.74 -27.11
C GLY A 897 -40.27 -30.64 -26.26
N HIS A 898 -39.04 -30.20 -25.97
CA HIS A 898 -38.09 -31.05 -25.23
C HIS A 898 -38.64 -31.45 -23.84
N PRO A 899 -38.64 -32.76 -23.47
CA PRO A 899 -39.28 -33.24 -22.24
C PRO A 899 -38.80 -32.59 -20.94
N ILE A 900 -37.51 -32.28 -20.84
CA ILE A 900 -36.93 -31.58 -19.68
C ILE A 900 -37.60 -30.22 -19.46
N LEU A 901 -37.80 -29.44 -20.53
CA LEU A 901 -38.41 -28.11 -20.43
C LEU A 901 -39.89 -28.19 -20.09
N GLY A 902 -40.62 -29.16 -20.66
CA GLY A 902 -42.02 -29.39 -20.31
C GLY A 902 -42.18 -29.72 -18.83
N ARG A 903 -41.35 -30.63 -18.32
CA ARG A 903 -41.36 -31.00 -16.91
C ARG A 903 -40.95 -29.85 -15.99
N ALA A 904 -39.91 -29.10 -16.36
CA ALA A 904 -39.49 -27.92 -15.61
C ALA A 904 -40.59 -26.84 -15.57
N LEU A 905 -41.26 -26.60 -16.69
CA LEU A 905 -42.37 -25.64 -16.76
C LEU A 905 -43.54 -26.05 -15.87
N GLU A 906 -43.94 -27.33 -15.89
CA GLU A 906 -44.99 -27.87 -15.00
C GLU A 906 -44.67 -27.64 -13.52
N LEU A 907 -43.44 -27.99 -13.11
CA LEU A 907 -42.98 -27.82 -11.74
C LEU A 907 -42.96 -26.35 -11.32
N ALA A 908 -42.45 -25.46 -12.19
CA ALA A 908 -42.34 -24.03 -11.91
C ALA A 908 -43.74 -23.39 -11.81
N VAL A 909 -44.65 -23.70 -12.73
CA VAL A 909 -46.03 -23.20 -12.71
C VAL A 909 -46.77 -23.69 -11.46
N ALA A 910 -46.58 -24.94 -11.06
CA ALA A 910 -47.17 -25.49 -9.84
C ALA A 910 -46.61 -24.78 -8.58
N ALA A 911 -45.29 -24.61 -8.48
CA ALA A 911 -44.63 -23.96 -7.35
C ALA A 911 -45.12 -22.53 -7.16
N VAL A 912 -45.08 -21.70 -8.21
CA VAL A 912 -45.51 -20.30 -8.10
C VAL A 912 -47.01 -20.19 -7.77
N ASN A 913 -47.85 -21.06 -8.33
CA ASN A 913 -49.29 -21.03 -8.04
C ASN A 913 -49.65 -21.54 -6.63
N ARG A 914 -48.81 -22.38 -6.00
CA ARG A 914 -48.93 -22.73 -4.57
C ARG A 914 -48.48 -21.60 -3.64
N GLY A 915 -47.72 -20.64 -4.16
CA GLY A 915 -47.10 -19.58 -3.37
C GLY A 915 -45.71 -19.95 -2.85
N ASP A 916 -45.07 -20.97 -3.42
CA ASP A 916 -43.70 -21.38 -3.08
C ASP A 916 -42.73 -20.30 -3.59
N ALA A 917 -42.53 -19.24 -2.81
CA ALA A 917 -41.71 -18.07 -3.17
C ALA A 917 -40.45 -17.93 -2.31
N ASP A 918 -40.25 -18.81 -1.32
CA ASP A 918 -39.23 -18.63 -0.29
C ASP A 918 -37.79 -18.77 -0.82
N ILE A 919 -37.59 -19.60 -1.86
CA ILE A 919 -36.27 -19.82 -2.48
C ILE A 919 -36.41 -19.86 -4.01
N LEU A 920 -36.15 -18.72 -4.67
CA LEU A 920 -36.22 -18.56 -6.13
C LEU A 920 -35.43 -19.66 -6.88
N TRP A 921 -34.24 -19.98 -6.39
CA TRP A 921 -33.36 -21.00 -6.95
C TRP A 921 -34.01 -22.41 -6.96
N LEU A 922 -34.82 -22.74 -5.96
CA LEU A 922 -35.55 -24.02 -5.87
C LEU A 922 -36.90 -23.98 -6.58
N ALA A 923 -37.57 -22.83 -6.62
CA ALA A 923 -38.96 -22.71 -7.09
C ALA A 923 -39.08 -22.49 -8.61
N THR A 924 -38.16 -21.75 -9.22
CA THR A 924 -38.17 -21.47 -10.67
C THR A 924 -36.78 -21.52 -11.31
N GLY A 925 -35.72 -21.45 -10.50
CA GLY A 925 -34.34 -21.28 -10.94
C GLY A 925 -33.57 -22.59 -11.29
N PRO A 926 -32.23 -22.55 -11.21
CA PRO A 926 -31.35 -23.68 -11.56
C PRO A 926 -31.65 -24.97 -10.79
N GLY A 927 -32.02 -24.88 -9.51
CA GLY A 927 -32.35 -26.06 -8.69
C GLY A 927 -33.54 -26.82 -9.25
N LEU A 928 -34.59 -26.11 -9.67
CA LEU A 928 -35.77 -26.71 -10.30
C LEU A 928 -35.42 -27.37 -11.64
N LEU A 929 -34.71 -26.66 -12.51
CA LEU A 929 -34.29 -27.20 -13.81
C LEU A 929 -33.45 -28.47 -13.63
N THR A 930 -32.59 -28.49 -12.62
CA THR A 930 -31.77 -29.65 -12.26
C THR A 930 -32.64 -30.85 -11.86
N ARG A 931 -33.65 -30.66 -11.00
CA ARG A 931 -34.58 -31.74 -10.63
C ARG A 931 -35.36 -32.28 -11.83
N ALA A 932 -35.93 -31.37 -12.63
CA ALA A 932 -36.69 -31.75 -13.83
C ALA A 932 -35.83 -32.52 -14.84
N ALA A 933 -34.58 -32.10 -15.04
CA ALA A 933 -33.65 -32.76 -15.95
C ALA A 933 -33.21 -34.13 -15.42
N ALA A 934 -32.89 -34.24 -14.12
CA ALA A 934 -32.51 -35.50 -13.50
C ALA A 934 -33.66 -36.52 -13.57
N GLU A 935 -34.88 -36.11 -13.22
CA GLU A 935 -36.09 -36.95 -13.30
C GLU A 935 -36.34 -37.41 -14.74
N SER A 936 -36.27 -36.49 -15.71
CA SER A 936 -36.50 -36.81 -17.11
C SER A 936 -35.46 -37.80 -17.63
N LEU A 937 -34.16 -37.60 -17.35
CA LEU A 937 -33.10 -38.51 -17.78
C LEU A 937 -33.17 -39.87 -17.09
N ALA A 938 -33.58 -39.90 -15.81
CA ALA A 938 -33.71 -41.14 -15.06
C ALA A 938 -34.93 -41.99 -15.48
N THR A 939 -35.96 -41.36 -16.07
CA THR A 939 -37.20 -42.03 -16.50
C THR A 939 -37.29 -42.27 -18.01
N ARG A 940 -36.59 -41.47 -18.81
CA ARG A 940 -36.61 -41.49 -20.28
C ARG A 940 -35.19 -41.64 -20.85
N PRO A 941 -34.64 -42.85 -20.95
CA PRO A 941 -33.30 -43.07 -21.48
C PRO A 941 -33.12 -42.58 -22.93
N GLU A 942 -34.20 -42.43 -23.69
CA GLU A 942 -34.17 -41.99 -25.10
C GLU A 942 -33.73 -40.53 -25.29
N ILE A 943 -33.95 -39.65 -24.30
CA ILE A 943 -33.52 -38.25 -24.39
C ILE A 943 -32.03 -38.06 -24.10
N GLU A 944 -31.34 -39.12 -23.66
CA GLU A 944 -29.90 -39.15 -23.42
C GLU A 944 -29.09 -38.80 -24.67
N ALA A 945 -29.55 -39.26 -25.84
CA ALA A 945 -28.79 -39.20 -27.09
C ALA A 945 -28.51 -37.76 -27.58
N GLY A 946 -29.34 -36.79 -27.20
CA GLY A 946 -29.20 -35.37 -27.57
C GLY A 946 -28.87 -34.44 -26.39
N PHE A 947 -28.67 -34.98 -25.18
CA PHE A 947 -28.40 -34.18 -24.00
C PHE A 947 -26.89 -33.87 -23.89
N VAL A 948 -26.55 -32.57 -23.81
CA VAL A 948 -25.18 -32.10 -23.67
C VAL A 948 -25.04 -31.26 -22.40
N LEU A 949 -24.14 -31.70 -21.53
CA LEU A 949 -23.75 -30.97 -20.32
C LEU A 949 -22.32 -30.46 -20.47
N LEU A 950 -22.18 -29.16 -20.72
CA LEU A 950 -20.90 -28.48 -20.87
C LEU A 950 -20.17 -28.36 -19.53
N ASP A 951 -18.84 -28.31 -19.59
CA ASP A 951 -18.07 -27.84 -18.44
C ASP A 951 -18.32 -26.35 -18.21
N ARG A 952 -18.29 -25.91 -16.95
CA ARG A 952 -18.35 -24.47 -16.64
C ARG A 952 -17.25 -23.71 -17.36
N SER A 953 -16.01 -24.18 -17.27
CA SER A 953 -14.87 -23.59 -18.00
C SER A 953 -15.02 -23.67 -19.51
N GLU A 954 -15.73 -24.67 -20.04
CA GLU A 954 -16.05 -24.77 -21.46
C GLU A 954 -17.05 -23.69 -21.89
N PHE A 955 -18.12 -23.50 -21.12
CA PHE A 955 -19.13 -22.48 -21.39
C PHE A 955 -18.59 -21.06 -21.20
N LEU A 956 -17.76 -20.82 -20.18
CA LEU A 956 -17.17 -19.51 -19.91
C LEU A 956 -16.22 -19.00 -21.00
N ARG A 957 -15.80 -19.85 -21.95
CA ARG A 957 -15.10 -19.40 -23.17
C ARG A 957 -16.02 -18.65 -24.15
N PHE A 958 -17.33 -18.86 -24.04
CA PHE A 958 -18.33 -18.30 -24.93
C PHE A 958 -19.14 -17.20 -24.28
N SER A 959 -19.32 -17.24 -22.95
CA SER A 959 -20.10 -16.23 -22.24
C SER A 959 -19.50 -15.90 -20.87
N ALA A 960 -19.41 -14.60 -20.56
CA ALA A 960 -19.19 -14.14 -19.21
C ALA A 960 -20.54 -13.97 -18.51
N ILE A 961 -20.73 -14.69 -17.41
CA ILE A 961 -22.00 -14.76 -16.70
C ILE A 961 -22.10 -13.72 -15.57
N HIS A 962 -23.31 -13.29 -15.27
CA HIS A 962 -23.63 -12.39 -14.17
C HIS A 962 -22.82 -11.09 -14.18
N CYS A 963 -22.65 -10.47 -15.34
CA CYS A 963 -21.84 -9.27 -15.48
C CYS A 963 -22.39 -8.12 -14.62
N LEU A 964 -21.50 -7.24 -14.18
CA LEU A 964 -21.85 -6.07 -13.39
C LEU A 964 -22.78 -5.16 -14.21
N ALA A 965 -23.89 -4.75 -13.60
CA ALA A 965 -24.84 -3.85 -14.22
C ALA A 965 -25.51 -2.97 -13.15
N ALA A 966 -25.88 -1.75 -13.51
CA ALA A 966 -26.42 -0.73 -12.61
C ALA A 966 -27.68 -1.20 -11.88
N TYR A 967 -28.54 -1.98 -12.55
CA TYR A 967 -29.77 -2.49 -11.95
C TYR A 967 -29.50 -3.40 -10.73
N LYS A 968 -28.34 -4.07 -10.68
CA LYS A 968 -27.92 -4.93 -9.54
C LYS A 968 -27.73 -4.13 -8.26
N ALA A 969 -27.51 -2.82 -8.39
CA ALA A 969 -27.43 -1.87 -7.30
C ALA A 969 -28.79 -1.22 -6.95
N THR A 970 -29.92 -1.74 -7.43
CA THR A 970 -31.28 -1.24 -7.13
C THR A 970 -32.14 -2.32 -6.45
N GLU A 971 -33.28 -1.94 -5.86
CA GLU A 971 -34.23 -2.90 -5.26
C GLU A 971 -34.83 -3.91 -6.25
N ARG A 972 -34.62 -3.70 -7.56
CA ARG A 972 -35.08 -4.61 -8.61
C ARG A 972 -34.32 -5.94 -8.65
N HIS A 973 -33.12 -6.00 -8.05
CA HIS A 973 -32.33 -7.22 -8.04
C HIS A 973 -32.81 -8.19 -6.94
N TRP A 974 -33.15 -9.40 -7.35
CA TRP A 974 -33.76 -10.44 -6.48
C TRP A 974 -32.98 -10.69 -5.17
N SER A 975 -31.64 -10.61 -5.19
CA SER A 975 -30.84 -10.86 -3.97
C SER A 975 -31.07 -9.82 -2.86
N ARG A 976 -31.70 -8.69 -3.18
CA ARG A 976 -32.06 -7.65 -2.21
C ARG A 976 -33.39 -7.90 -1.53
N THR A 977 -34.30 -8.65 -2.16
CA THR A 977 -35.62 -9.00 -1.62
C THR A 977 -35.66 -10.42 -1.03
N ALA A 978 -34.87 -11.36 -1.58
CA ALA A 978 -34.89 -12.79 -1.24
C ALA A 978 -34.38 -13.16 0.18
N PHE A 979 -33.71 -12.25 0.90
CA PHE A 979 -33.13 -12.53 2.22
C PHE A 979 -33.56 -11.51 3.28
N GLY A 980 -34.86 -11.19 3.31
CA GLY A 980 -35.48 -10.52 4.45
C GLY A 980 -35.29 -9.00 4.56
N ARG A 981 -34.99 -8.27 3.48
CA ARG A 981 -35.20 -6.81 3.53
C ARG A 981 -36.70 -6.54 3.58
N ALA A 982 -37.17 -5.92 4.66
CA ALA A 982 -38.39 -5.14 4.57
C ALA A 982 -38.18 -4.11 3.45
N ARG A 983 -39.07 -4.08 2.45
CA ARG A 983 -39.15 -2.93 1.53
C ARG A 983 -39.18 -1.67 2.42
N PRO A 984 -38.33 -0.65 2.19
CA PRO A 984 -38.46 0.59 2.91
C PRO A 984 -39.91 1.05 2.71
N GLN A 985 -40.66 1.10 3.81
CA GLN A 985 -41.96 1.76 3.79
C GLN A 985 -41.65 3.16 3.32
N ALA A 986 -42.14 3.52 2.14
CA ALA A 986 -42.08 4.89 1.65
C ALA A 986 -42.53 5.77 2.82
N THR A 987 -41.59 6.54 3.38
CA THR A 987 -41.89 7.54 4.40
C THR A 987 -42.96 8.41 3.79
N ARG A 988 -44.22 8.20 4.22
CA ARG A 988 -45.30 9.14 3.98
C ARG A 988 -44.77 10.45 4.52
N ALA A 989 -44.42 11.36 3.61
CA ALA A 989 -44.13 12.74 3.94
C ALA A 989 -45.27 13.20 4.86
N ARG A 990 -44.97 13.39 6.14
CA ARG A 990 -45.87 14.11 7.03
C ARG A 990 -45.75 15.57 6.60
N SER A 991 -46.64 15.96 5.70
CA SER A 991 -47.05 17.35 5.55
C SER A 991 -47.73 17.78 6.85
N ALA A 992 -47.05 18.58 7.65
CA ALA A 992 -47.60 19.62 8.53
C ALA A 992 -46.45 20.47 9.04
#